data_AF-A0ABD2I915-F1
#
_entry.id   AF-A0ABD2I915-F1
#
_cell.length_a   1.000
_cell.length_b   1.000
_cell.length_c   1.000
_cell.angle_alpha   90.00
_cell.angle_beta   90.00
_cell.angle_gamma   90.00
#
_symmetry.space_group_name_H-M   'P 1'
#
loop_
_entity.id
_entity.type
_entity.pdbx_description
1 polymer ?
#
loop_
_entity_poly.entity_id
_entity_poly.type
_entity_poly.pdbx_seq_one_letter_code
_entity_poly.pdbx_strand_id
1 'polypeptide(L)'
;MANKNDDSLFRHPFMPIFCLIIVAVKCLLIRCYYSTDFEVHRNWMALVHHLPMSDWYRSDLSQWTLDYPPFFAYLEWIFAQFAAALDPEIVTLQRDAFFSQNTLIFQRITVIIADLCYFFSCVLLADNFVSSPWLPAKLFRHRLKLALCVFLATNPALILLDNVHFQYNAFLFGIFLFSLNAMFTNQLLMGAFLFAVLLNFKHIFLYYSPAFVAFYLFRFLFPMGRQFLRRFFSLASVVGVVSIASFGPFFLIDGFSALRHIVARLFPFKRGLTHACWAPNFWALYNFADLFAHKIVAKIVSSTNCSAWHWLLKRCPPGMPEYTRGLVQEYEHAVLPNISPPVTFALILCALTPCFLVFKGKFGKPSDECLLISLTFSAFAFFCFGWHVHEKAILLVFFPLCLLAIKDPTFMQPFALLYVASIFAQFPLFFTPFECFLKWAFTLWHFALCQFLANFVWGIRLAEFTQFTVAKLALFQMVLAQFYADFCHRLIFGSNFAFLPMMVPSVASAAAAAQSGNLLLGMDKVKFVAGVDVSQCKSQPQFAVVSLVVQTFPGLKVLYVADEVVLLGQPAHYITEYLAVREAGPIRRAICRHLKHCPKIQLLFVDGNGKWHSRGCGLACHVGYNLNVSTVGMAKNFAPAPLLKLGQLPVELVASKNADSENYRKWFKSTQSNALKLAEDQCKTVNGSAMFVMQNADQQLHDLAILRSSTSHVPLFVSSGWAIEFDLAAKIALECIDQNPIRLSDLRSRTKLHELFER
;
A
#
# COMPACT_ATOMS: atom_id res chain seq x y z
N MET A 1 19.12 20.22 -25.55
CA MET A 1 18.86 19.16 -24.55
C MET A 1 18.94 19.80 -23.16
N ALA A 2 18.03 19.47 -22.24
CA ALA A 2 18.14 19.91 -20.84
C ALA A 2 18.49 18.69 -19.97
N ASN A 3 19.34 18.89 -18.95
CA ASN A 3 19.91 17.80 -18.15
C ASN A 3 18.87 16.82 -17.59
N LYS A 4 19.17 15.52 -17.70
CA LYS A 4 18.49 14.46 -16.93
C LYS A 4 18.89 14.44 -15.45
N ASN A 5 19.98 15.11 -15.09
CA ASN A 5 20.71 14.87 -13.83
C ASN A 5 20.41 15.88 -12.71
N ASP A 6 19.55 16.88 -12.95
CA ASP A 6 19.28 17.98 -12.00
C ASP A 6 17.98 17.79 -11.20
N ASP A 7 17.33 16.63 -11.32
CA ASP A 7 16.08 16.27 -10.63
C ASP A 7 16.29 15.14 -9.60
N SER A 8 17.51 14.93 -9.10
CA SER A 8 17.79 13.93 -8.07
C SER A 8 17.75 14.53 -6.67
N LEU A 9 17.05 13.87 -5.74
CA LEU A 9 17.01 14.24 -4.32
C LEU A 9 18.41 14.26 -3.69
N PHE A 10 19.34 13.38 -4.10
CA PHE A 10 20.73 13.38 -3.60
C PHE A 10 21.48 14.69 -3.86
N ARG A 11 21.03 15.50 -4.84
CA ARG A 11 21.61 16.81 -5.16
C ARG A 11 20.80 17.98 -4.60
N HIS A 12 19.65 17.70 -3.98
CA HIS A 12 18.73 18.73 -3.51
C HIS A 12 19.21 19.28 -2.14
N PRO A 13 19.45 20.60 -1.99
CA PRO A 13 20.18 21.16 -0.85
C PRO A 13 19.48 21.00 0.51
N PHE A 14 18.17 20.72 0.52
CA PHE A 14 17.43 20.38 1.73
C PHE A 14 17.79 18.99 2.29
N MET A 15 18.29 18.03 1.50
CA MET A 15 18.46 16.64 1.97
C MET A 15 19.49 16.47 3.10
N PRO A 16 20.68 17.10 3.06
CA PRO A 16 21.61 17.07 4.20
C PRO A 16 21.00 17.73 5.45
N ILE A 17 20.31 18.85 5.30
CA ILE A 17 19.64 19.58 6.40
C ILE A 17 18.54 18.71 7.02
N PHE A 18 17.73 18.05 6.18
CA PHE A 18 16.67 17.15 6.60
C PHE A 18 17.23 15.91 7.31
N CYS A 19 18.33 15.33 6.82
CA CYS A 19 19.04 14.25 7.50
C CYS A 19 19.50 14.67 8.90
N LEU A 20 20.13 15.85 9.03
CA LEU A 20 20.54 16.41 10.31
C LEU A 20 19.37 16.68 11.26
N ILE A 21 18.22 17.14 10.77
CA ILE A 21 16.99 17.30 11.56
C ILE A 21 16.49 15.94 12.08
N ILE A 22 16.45 14.91 11.23
CA ILE A 22 16.03 13.55 11.64
C ILE A 22 16.99 12.97 12.68
N VAL A 23 18.30 13.15 12.51
CA VAL A 23 19.31 12.72 13.51
C VAL A 23 19.15 13.49 14.81
N ALA A 24 18.99 14.82 14.76
CA ALA A 24 18.81 15.65 15.96
C ALA A 24 17.55 15.25 16.76
N VAL A 25 16.42 14.98 16.08
CA VAL A 25 15.19 14.47 16.72
C VAL A 25 15.45 13.13 17.42
N LYS A 26 16.23 12.23 16.83
CA LYS A 26 16.58 10.94 17.45
C LYS A 26 17.56 11.10 18.62
N CYS A 27 18.52 12.03 18.53
CA CYS A 27 19.40 12.37 19.64
C CYS A 27 18.64 12.92 20.87
N LEU A 28 17.55 13.66 20.66
CA LEU A 28 16.66 14.10 21.75
C LEU A 28 15.91 12.93 22.43
N LEU A 29 15.75 11.79 21.75
CA LEU A 29 15.08 10.59 22.29
C LEU A 29 16.01 9.67 23.10
N ILE A 30 17.34 9.91 23.12
CA ILE A 30 18.32 9.03 23.79
C ILE A 30 17.93 8.67 25.23
N ARG A 31 17.41 9.64 25.99
CA ARG A 31 17.01 9.49 27.42
C ARG A 31 15.56 9.03 27.65
N CYS A 32 14.82 8.69 26.59
CA CYS A 32 13.47 8.12 26.74
C CYS A 32 13.53 6.68 27.27
N TYR A 33 12.37 6.19 27.73
CA TYR A 33 12.11 4.78 28.06
C TYR A 33 12.68 3.81 27.02
N TYR A 34 13.11 2.63 27.47
CA TYR A 34 13.54 1.50 26.65
C TYR A 34 12.88 0.21 27.14
N SER A 35 12.63 -0.74 26.24
CA SER A 35 12.02 -2.02 26.59
C SER A 35 13.05 -3.08 27.01
N THR A 36 12.59 -4.29 27.30
CA THR A 36 13.44 -5.48 27.49
C THR A 36 14.39 -5.73 26.32
N ASP A 37 14.03 -5.31 25.10
CA ASP A 37 14.86 -5.52 23.90
C ASP A 37 16.22 -4.81 23.97
N PHE A 38 16.34 -3.77 24.80
CA PHE A 38 17.62 -3.14 25.15
C PHE A 38 18.59 -4.12 25.84
N GLU A 39 18.06 -4.85 26.84
CA GLU A 39 18.79 -5.87 27.60
C GLU A 39 19.07 -7.11 26.73
N VAL A 40 18.17 -7.42 25.78
CA VAL A 40 18.37 -8.46 24.75
C VAL A 40 19.58 -8.15 23.90
N HIS A 41 19.63 -6.98 23.26
CA HIS A 41 20.74 -6.59 22.39
C HIS A 41 22.05 -6.42 23.18
N ARG A 42 21.99 -5.97 24.45
CA ARG A 42 23.14 -5.94 25.38
C ARG A 42 23.69 -7.34 25.61
N ASN A 43 22.80 -8.29 25.88
CA ASN A 43 23.16 -9.68 26.08
C ASN A 43 23.74 -10.33 24.83
N TRP A 44 23.20 -10.03 23.65
CA TRP A 44 23.70 -10.58 22.39
C TRP A 44 25.14 -10.16 22.13
N MET A 45 25.48 -8.87 22.29
CA MET A 45 26.87 -8.40 22.18
C MET A 45 27.80 -9.11 23.17
N ALA A 46 27.42 -9.20 24.45
CA ALA A 46 28.20 -9.90 25.48
C ALA A 46 28.43 -11.38 25.15
N LEU A 47 27.37 -12.06 24.68
CA LEU A 47 27.36 -13.47 24.34
C LEU A 47 28.26 -13.78 23.13
N VAL A 48 28.18 -12.99 22.06
CA VAL A 48 29.03 -13.21 20.87
C VAL A 48 30.48 -12.75 21.06
N HIS A 49 30.74 -11.86 22.03
CA HIS A 49 32.10 -11.43 22.38
C HIS A 49 32.85 -12.50 23.17
N HIS A 50 32.21 -13.09 24.18
CA HIS A 50 32.86 -14.04 25.10
C HIS A 50 32.74 -15.52 24.70
N LEU A 51 31.72 -15.93 23.94
CA LEU A 51 31.53 -17.34 23.57
C LEU A 51 32.06 -17.65 22.16
N PRO A 52 32.60 -18.86 21.93
CA PRO A 52 32.90 -19.34 20.58
C PRO A 52 31.60 -19.51 19.76
N MET A 53 31.74 -19.40 18.43
CA MET A 53 30.60 -19.43 17.48
C MET A 53 29.80 -20.75 17.52
N SER A 54 30.37 -21.84 18.04
CA SER A 54 29.68 -23.09 18.36
C SER A 54 28.47 -22.90 19.28
N ASP A 55 28.54 -21.95 20.20
CA ASP A 55 27.64 -21.85 21.36
C ASP A 55 26.75 -20.61 21.33
N TRP A 56 26.90 -19.74 20.32
CA TRP A 56 26.12 -18.51 20.15
C TRP A 56 24.59 -18.74 20.13
N TYR A 57 24.14 -19.87 19.60
CA TYR A 57 22.72 -20.27 19.57
C TYR A 57 22.37 -21.34 20.61
N ARG A 58 23.37 -21.86 21.35
CA ARG A 58 23.19 -22.90 22.37
C ARG A 58 22.95 -22.30 23.74
N SER A 59 23.79 -21.34 24.13
CA SER A 59 23.80 -20.75 25.48
C SER A 59 22.41 -20.33 25.98
N ASP A 60 22.13 -20.71 27.22
CA ASP A 60 20.93 -20.42 28.00
C ASP A 60 21.26 -19.80 29.37
N LEU A 61 22.50 -19.34 29.55
CA LEU A 61 23.02 -18.67 30.76
C LEU A 61 22.17 -17.46 31.18
N SER A 62 21.57 -16.77 30.21
CA SER A 62 20.55 -15.74 30.40
C SER A 62 19.35 -16.04 29.50
N GLN A 63 18.18 -15.53 29.90
CA GLN A 63 16.91 -15.62 29.18
C GLN A 63 16.91 -14.99 27.79
N TRP A 64 17.75 -13.97 27.53
CA TRP A 64 17.79 -13.28 26.24
C TRP A 64 18.73 -13.98 25.24
N THR A 65 18.28 -15.14 24.77
CA THR A 65 19.03 -15.94 23.79
C THR A 65 18.99 -15.32 22.40
N LEU A 66 19.93 -15.73 21.54
CA LEU A 66 20.08 -15.15 20.21
C LEU A 66 19.02 -15.71 19.25
N ASP A 67 17.91 -14.97 19.12
CA ASP A 67 16.69 -15.37 18.39
C ASP A 67 16.64 -14.87 16.92
N TYR A 68 17.69 -14.20 16.42
CA TYR A 68 17.79 -13.67 15.05
C TYR A 68 18.81 -14.47 14.19
N PRO A 69 18.72 -14.46 12.84
CA PRO A 69 19.58 -15.28 11.99
C PRO A 69 21.02 -14.72 11.86
N PRO A 70 21.97 -15.49 11.30
CA PRO A 70 23.40 -15.26 11.51
C PRO A 70 23.97 -13.89 11.14
N PHE A 71 23.43 -13.19 10.13
CA PHE A 71 23.95 -11.85 9.79
C PHE A 71 23.68 -10.82 10.89
N PHE A 72 22.61 -11.00 11.68
CA PHE A 72 22.39 -10.15 12.84
C PHE A 72 23.34 -10.51 13.99
N ALA A 73 23.66 -11.80 14.20
CA ALA A 73 24.70 -12.20 15.15
C ALA A 73 26.08 -11.63 14.78
N TYR A 74 26.42 -11.59 13.48
CA TYR A 74 27.65 -10.94 12.99
C TYR A 74 27.63 -9.41 13.18
N LEU A 75 26.46 -8.76 13.07
CA LEU A 75 26.32 -7.34 13.35
C LEU A 75 26.52 -7.02 14.85
N GLU A 76 25.92 -7.82 15.73
CA GLU A 76 26.17 -7.71 17.18
C GLU A 76 27.63 -7.99 17.52
N TRP A 77 28.29 -8.93 16.83
CA TRP A 77 29.70 -9.21 17.03
C TRP A 77 30.60 -8.04 16.63
N ILE A 78 30.26 -7.32 15.56
CA ILE A 78 30.91 -6.06 15.18
C ILE A 78 30.68 -4.98 16.24
N PHE A 79 29.42 -4.77 16.67
CA PHE A 79 29.11 -3.80 17.73
C PHE A 79 29.82 -4.13 19.04
N ALA A 80 29.93 -5.40 19.41
CA ALA A 80 30.61 -5.83 20.62
C ALA A 80 32.11 -5.47 20.65
N GLN A 81 32.80 -5.43 19.49
CA GLN A 81 34.20 -4.96 19.45
C GLN A 81 34.30 -3.47 19.81
N PHE A 82 33.38 -2.64 19.30
CA PHE A 82 33.32 -1.22 19.63
C PHE A 82 32.84 -0.96 21.07
N ALA A 83 31.91 -1.79 21.56
CA ALA A 83 31.43 -1.73 22.94
C ALA A 83 32.57 -2.01 23.93
N ALA A 84 33.27 -3.14 23.77
CA ALA A 84 34.39 -3.54 24.63
C ALA A 84 35.54 -2.52 24.63
N ALA A 85 35.77 -1.83 23.50
CA ALA A 85 36.77 -0.77 23.38
C ALA A 85 36.37 0.58 24.00
N LEU A 86 35.06 0.82 24.20
CA LEU A 86 34.53 2.06 24.81
C LEU A 86 34.30 1.91 26.32
N ASP A 87 33.67 0.80 26.71
CA ASP A 87 33.34 0.44 28.08
C ASP A 87 33.20 -1.09 28.16
N PRO A 88 34.21 -1.80 28.72
CA PRO A 88 34.17 -3.26 28.86
C PRO A 88 32.96 -3.80 29.61
N GLU A 89 32.32 -3.01 30.49
CA GLU A 89 31.15 -3.48 31.23
C GLU A 89 29.96 -3.76 30.32
N ILE A 90 29.86 -3.08 29.16
CA ILE A 90 28.77 -3.27 28.17
C ILE A 90 28.73 -4.71 27.63
N VAL A 91 29.87 -5.38 27.51
CA VAL A 91 29.97 -6.77 27.02
C VAL A 91 29.99 -7.81 28.14
N THR A 92 29.75 -7.44 29.40
CA THR A 92 29.72 -8.39 30.53
C THR A 92 28.67 -9.48 30.32
N LEU A 93 29.10 -10.72 30.16
CA LEU A 93 28.21 -11.87 30.02
C LEU A 93 27.76 -12.36 31.40
N GLN A 94 26.52 -12.03 31.77
CA GLN A 94 25.92 -12.36 33.06
C GLN A 94 24.44 -12.77 32.92
N ARG A 95 23.88 -13.36 33.98
CA ARG A 95 22.50 -13.86 34.01
C ARG A 95 21.46 -12.73 34.13
N ASP A 96 21.74 -11.74 34.98
CA ASP A 96 20.81 -10.69 35.41
C ASP A 96 21.05 -9.36 34.69
N ALA A 97 20.14 -8.39 34.84
CA ALA A 97 20.14 -7.15 34.06
C ALA A 97 21.43 -6.32 34.24
N PHE A 98 22.14 -6.06 33.15
CA PHE A 98 23.19 -5.03 33.12
C PHE A 98 22.68 -3.75 32.44
N PHE A 99 22.92 -2.61 33.09
CA PHE A 99 22.66 -1.27 32.57
C PHE A 99 23.68 -0.27 33.12
N SER A 100 24.42 0.40 32.23
CA SER A 100 25.16 1.63 32.55
C SER A 100 24.71 2.80 31.66
N GLN A 101 25.03 4.02 32.08
CA GLN A 101 24.77 5.22 31.27
C GLN A 101 25.55 5.21 29.94
N ASN A 102 26.69 4.51 29.90
CA ASN A 102 27.46 4.28 28.68
C ASN A 102 26.75 3.25 27.78
N THR A 103 26.20 2.16 28.34
CA THR A 103 25.35 1.21 27.58
C THR A 103 24.23 1.95 26.85
N LEU A 104 23.53 2.85 27.55
CA LEU A 104 22.42 3.64 26.99
C LEU A 104 22.88 4.54 25.84
N ILE A 105 23.98 5.26 26.00
CA ILE A 105 24.51 6.16 24.97
C ILE A 105 25.01 5.35 23.77
N PHE A 106 25.80 4.30 24.00
CA PHE A 106 26.35 3.43 22.96
C PHE A 106 25.24 2.81 22.11
N GLN A 107 24.29 2.12 22.73
CA GLN A 107 23.22 1.42 22.02
C GLN A 107 22.29 2.39 21.27
N ARG A 108 21.95 3.55 21.84
CA ARG A 108 21.15 4.56 21.11
C ARG A 108 21.93 5.10 19.90
N ILE A 109 23.25 5.26 20.00
CA ILE A 109 24.10 5.69 18.88
C ILE A 109 24.18 4.61 17.78
N THR A 110 24.34 3.31 18.11
CA THR A 110 24.36 2.25 17.08
C THR A 110 23.04 2.16 16.30
N VAL A 111 21.89 2.33 16.97
CA VAL A 111 20.58 2.44 16.30
C VAL A 111 20.53 3.65 15.37
N ILE A 112 20.91 4.84 15.83
CA ILE A 112 20.88 6.08 15.04
C ILE A 112 21.79 5.98 13.79
N ILE A 113 22.97 5.37 13.92
CA ILE A 113 23.89 5.14 12.80
C ILE A 113 23.30 4.12 11.82
N ALA A 114 22.74 3.01 12.29
CA ALA A 114 22.13 1.99 11.44
C ALA A 114 20.90 2.52 10.67
N ASP A 115 20.13 3.43 11.27
CA ASP A 115 18.97 4.11 10.68
C ASP A 115 19.36 5.07 9.52
N LEU A 116 20.63 5.49 9.40
CA LEU A 116 21.09 6.20 8.19
C LEU A 116 20.92 5.35 6.92
N CYS A 117 21.02 4.02 7.03
CA CYS A 117 20.69 3.07 5.95
C CYS A 117 19.25 3.28 5.45
N TYR A 118 18.30 3.41 6.39
CA TYR A 118 16.90 3.67 6.08
C TYR A 118 16.71 5.02 5.39
N PHE A 119 17.32 6.09 5.92
CA PHE A 119 17.25 7.42 5.32
C PHE A 119 17.72 7.42 3.85
N PHE A 120 18.91 6.85 3.57
CA PHE A 120 19.42 6.77 2.20
C PHE A 120 18.55 5.88 1.29
N SER A 121 17.95 4.82 1.82
CA SER A 121 17.01 3.99 1.07
C SER A 121 15.74 4.75 0.68
N CYS A 122 15.22 5.61 1.56
CA CYS A 122 14.05 6.47 1.30
C CYS A 122 14.35 7.50 0.20
N VAL A 123 15.52 8.13 0.24
CA VAL A 123 15.98 9.07 -0.81
C VAL A 123 16.07 8.36 -2.16
N LEU A 124 16.78 7.23 -2.22
CA LEU A 124 17.02 6.50 -3.48
C LEU A 124 15.74 5.89 -4.07
N LEU A 125 14.90 5.29 -3.22
CA LEU A 125 13.62 4.73 -3.63
C LEU A 125 12.71 5.83 -4.17
N ALA A 126 12.56 6.94 -3.46
CA ALA A 126 11.71 8.05 -3.90
C ALA A 126 12.17 8.59 -5.25
N ASP A 127 13.48 8.78 -5.44
CA ASP A 127 14.05 9.26 -6.70
C ASP A 127 13.69 8.33 -7.87
N ASN A 128 13.94 7.02 -7.76
CA ASN A 128 13.75 6.08 -8.87
C ASN A 128 12.27 5.71 -9.09
N PHE A 129 11.53 5.41 -8.03
CA PHE A 129 10.12 5.03 -8.10
C PHE A 129 9.28 6.14 -8.74
N VAL A 130 9.49 7.40 -8.33
CA VAL A 130 8.75 8.54 -8.87
C VAL A 130 9.28 9.01 -10.23
N SER A 131 10.54 8.70 -10.59
CA SER A 131 11.06 9.00 -11.94
C SER A 131 10.49 8.08 -13.03
N SER A 132 9.91 6.93 -12.65
CA SER A 132 9.35 5.91 -13.55
C SER A 132 8.31 6.50 -14.52
N PRO A 133 8.19 6.02 -15.79
CA PRO A 133 7.46 6.72 -16.87
C PRO A 133 5.99 7.03 -16.58
N TRP A 134 5.36 6.26 -15.70
CA TRP A 134 3.92 6.20 -15.45
C TRP A 134 3.35 7.42 -14.70
N LEU A 135 4.19 8.20 -14.02
CA LEU A 135 3.75 9.33 -13.19
C LEU A 135 3.71 10.66 -13.96
N PRO A 136 2.66 11.49 -13.76
CA PRO A 136 2.40 12.67 -14.58
C PRO A 136 3.47 13.76 -14.42
N ALA A 137 3.56 14.63 -15.44
CA ALA A 137 4.27 15.92 -15.51
C ALA A 137 5.60 16.09 -14.72
N LYS A 138 6.70 16.45 -15.41
CA LYS A 138 8.04 16.64 -14.79
C LYS A 138 8.02 17.53 -13.52
N LEU A 139 7.22 18.60 -13.52
CA LEU A 139 7.09 19.53 -12.38
C LEU A 139 6.44 18.89 -11.13
N PHE A 140 5.55 17.92 -11.32
CA PHE A 140 4.85 17.23 -10.25
C PHE A 140 5.73 16.16 -9.58
N ARG A 141 6.54 15.45 -10.39
CA ARG A 141 7.46 14.41 -9.90
C ARG A 141 8.43 14.90 -8.84
N HIS A 142 9.02 16.09 -8.99
CA HIS A 142 9.95 16.61 -7.97
C HIS A 142 9.29 16.78 -6.59
N ARG A 143 8.06 17.31 -6.56
CA ARG A 143 7.33 17.47 -5.29
C ARG A 143 6.94 16.12 -4.69
N LEU A 144 6.52 15.17 -5.52
CA LEU A 144 6.14 13.84 -5.08
C LEU A 144 7.36 13.03 -4.56
N LYS A 145 8.53 13.16 -5.19
CA LYS A 145 9.81 12.62 -4.68
C LYS A 145 10.09 13.11 -3.27
N LEU A 146 10.09 14.43 -3.08
CA LEU A 146 10.35 15.06 -1.79
C LEU A 146 9.33 14.62 -0.74
N ALA A 147 8.03 14.61 -1.08
CA ALA A 147 6.97 14.21 -0.15
C ALA A 147 7.05 12.72 0.25
N LEU A 148 7.32 11.81 -0.70
CA LEU A 148 7.52 10.39 -0.41
C LEU A 148 8.75 10.16 0.48
N CYS A 149 9.88 10.78 0.15
CA CYS A 149 11.10 10.68 0.95
C CYS A 149 10.90 11.20 2.38
N VAL A 150 10.23 12.35 2.54
CA VAL A 150 9.92 12.91 3.86
C VAL A 150 8.97 11.97 4.61
N PHE A 151 7.82 11.61 4.05
CA PHE A 151 6.79 10.79 4.69
C PHE A 151 7.31 9.44 5.21
N LEU A 152 8.21 8.77 4.48
CA LEU A 152 8.83 7.53 4.95
C LEU A 152 9.87 7.79 6.05
N ALA A 153 10.74 8.80 5.88
CA ALA A 153 11.78 9.12 6.86
C ALA A 153 11.22 9.68 8.18
N THR A 154 10.03 10.30 8.18
CA THR A 154 9.37 10.85 9.37
C THR A 154 8.40 9.89 10.06
N ASN A 155 8.28 8.64 9.59
CA ASN A 155 7.29 7.68 10.09
C ASN A 155 7.38 7.48 11.62
N PRO A 156 6.39 7.93 12.40
CA PRO A 156 6.48 7.98 13.86
C PRO A 156 6.52 6.58 14.48
N ALA A 157 5.94 5.58 13.81
CA ALA A 157 5.97 4.19 14.24
C ALA A 157 7.42 3.64 14.29
N LEU A 158 8.21 3.87 13.24
CA LEU A 158 9.62 3.46 13.23
C LEU A 158 10.48 4.30 14.19
N ILE A 159 10.27 5.63 14.22
CA ILE A 159 11.04 6.50 15.11
C ILE A 159 10.88 6.05 16.57
N LEU A 160 9.64 5.79 17.02
CA LEU A 160 9.36 5.37 18.39
C LEU A 160 9.76 3.91 18.67
N LEU A 161 9.56 2.97 17.73
CA LEU A 161 10.00 1.58 17.92
C LEU A 161 11.52 1.47 18.12
N ASP A 162 12.29 2.16 17.28
CA ASP A 162 13.74 1.99 17.28
C ASP A 162 14.41 2.92 18.31
N ASN A 163 14.00 4.19 18.38
CA ASN A 163 14.68 5.20 19.21
C ASN A 163 14.07 5.38 20.62
N VAL A 164 12.91 4.76 20.91
CA VAL A 164 12.34 4.65 22.26
C VAL A 164 12.31 3.18 22.69
N HIS A 165 11.43 2.34 22.12
CA HIS A 165 11.26 0.93 22.54
C HIS A 165 12.55 0.08 22.39
N PHE A 166 13.51 0.52 21.58
CA PHE A 166 14.81 -0.06 21.30
C PHE A 166 14.79 -1.29 20.37
N GLN A 167 14.92 -1.04 19.07
CA GLN A 167 15.09 -2.04 18.01
C GLN A 167 15.82 -1.42 16.80
N TYR A 168 16.14 -2.26 15.79
CA TYR A 168 16.78 -1.87 14.53
C TYR A 168 15.86 -2.10 13.30
N ASN A 169 14.55 -1.83 13.40
CA ASN A 169 13.62 -2.13 12.30
C ASN A 169 13.82 -1.22 11.08
N ALA A 170 14.12 0.06 11.28
CA ALA A 170 14.38 1.03 10.22
C ALA A 170 15.53 0.55 9.33
N PHE A 171 16.66 0.16 9.91
CA PHE A 171 17.80 -0.45 9.20
C PHE A 171 17.37 -1.61 8.28
N LEU A 172 16.53 -2.51 8.79
CA LEU A 172 16.05 -3.68 8.05
C LEU A 172 15.04 -3.31 6.95
N PHE A 173 14.12 -2.37 7.23
CA PHE A 173 13.30 -1.76 6.20
C PHE A 173 14.16 -1.00 5.17
N GLY A 174 15.33 -0.47 5.54
CA GLY A 174 16.29 0.11 4.62
C GLY A 174 16.79 -0.88 3.58
N ILE A 175 17.20 -2.07 4.01
CA ILE A 175 17.57 -3.18 3.10
C ILE A 175 16.38 -3.60 2.22
N PHE A 176 15.16 -3.64 2.78
CA PHE A 176 13.94 -3.91 2.02
C PHE A 176 13.66 -2.85 0.93
N LEU A 177 13.75 -1.56 1.26
CA LEU A 177 13.55 -0.48 0.29
C LEU A 177 14.67 -0.42 -0.76
N PHE A 178 15.92 -0.75 -0.39
CA PHE A 178 16.99 -0.97 -1.38
C PHE A 178 16.71 -2.15 -2.31
N SER A 179 16.18 -3.27 -1.80
CA SER A 179 15.73 -4.40 -2.61
C SER A 179 14.64 -4.00 -3.60
N LEU A 180 13.59 -3.30 -3.14
CA LEU A 180 12.53 -2.79 -4.02
C LEU A 180 13.08 -1.82 -5.07
N ASN A 181 13.95 -0.90 -4.68
CA ASN A 181 14.60 0.03 -5.59
C ASN A 181 15.41 -0.68 -6.68
N ALA A 182 16.18 -1.72 -6.33
CA ALA A 182 16.89 -2.56 -7.29
C ALA A 182 15.94 -3.26 -8.26
N MET A 183 14.77 -3.73 -7.78
CA MET A 183 13.76 -4.36 -8.63
C MET A 183 13.08 -3.36 -9.58
N PHE A 184 12.69 -2.18 -9.10
CA PHE A 184 12.09 -1.11 -9.92
C PHE A 184 13.06 -0.50 -10.94
N THR A 185 14.37 -0.54 -10.66
CA THR A 185 15.43 -0.20 -11.63
C THR A 185 15.84 -1.39 -12.51
N ASN A 186 15.06 -2.49 -12.49
CA ASN A 186 15.24 -3.71 -13.27
C ASN A 186 16.57 -4.47 -13.00
N GLN A 187 17.26 -4.17 -11.90
CA GLN A 187 18.44 -4.87 -11.40
C GLN A 187 18.03 -6.11 -10.58
N LEU A 188 17.29 -7.02 -11.21
CA LEU A 188 16.58 -8.12 -10.52
C LEU A 188 17.51 -9.01 -9.67
N LEU A 189 18.73 -9.32 -10.12
CA LEU A 189 19.66 -10.11 -9.29
C LEU A 189 20.15 -9.36 -8.03
N MET A 190 20.27 -8.02 -8.08
CA MET A 190 20.59 -7.21 -6.90
C MET A 190 19.39 -7.13 -5.94
N GLY A 191 18.17 -7.07 -6.46
CA GLY A 191 16.96 -7.20 -5.64
C GLY A 191 16.89 -8.54 -4.91
N ALA A 192 17.14 -9.65 -5.61
CA ALA A 192 17.20 -10.97 -5.00
C ALA A 192 18.32 -11.09 -3.94
N PHE A 193 19.51 -10.51 -4.20
CA PHE A 193 20.61 -10.46 -3.25
C PHE A 193 20.23 -9.72 -1.97
N LEU A 194 19.71 -8.49 -2.09
CA LEU A 194 19.33 -7.65 -0.95
C LEU A 194 18.19 -8.27 -0.13
N PHE A 195 17.20 -8.90 -0.77
CA PHE A 195 16.16 -9.62 -0.06
C PHE A 195 16.69 -10.88 0.65
N ALA A 196 17.58 -11.64 0.02
CA ALA A 196 18.24 -12.77 0.69
C ALA A 196 19.05 -12.29 1.90
N VAL A 197 19.78 -11.17 1.79
CA VAL A 197 20.52 -10.57 2.91
C VAL A 197 19.56 -10.18 4.05
N LEU A 198 18.44 -9.55 3.74
CA LEU A 198 17.40 -9.17 4.71
C LEU A 198 16.81 -10.39 5.46
N LEU A 199 16.51 -11.48 4.76
CA LEU A 199 16.02 -12.72 5.39
C LEU A 199 17.03 -13.31 6.39
N ASN A 200 18.33 -13.13 6.15
CA ASN A 200 19.41 -13.57 7.03
C ASN A 200 19.73 -12.57 8.16
N PHE A 201 19.13 -11.37 8.14
CA PHE A 201 19.14 -10.43 9.27
C PHE A 201 17.90 -10.54 10.17
N LYS A 202 16.69 -10.77 9.62
CA LYS A 202 15.48 -10.98 10.45
C LYS A 202 14.44 -11.84 9.72
N HIS A 203 14.17 -13.02 10.27
CA HIS A 203 13.31 -14.03 9.64
C HIS A 203 11.86 -13.55 9.40
N ILE A 204 11.37 -12.51 10.09
CA ILE A 204 10.00 -11.99 9.91
C ILE A 204 9.70 -11.53 8.47
N PHE A 205 10.72 -11.13 7.71
CA PHE A 205 10.57 -10.76 6.30
C PHE A 205 10.26 -11.96 5.38
N LEU A 206 10.25 -13.20 5.91
CA LEU A 206 9.65 -14.36 5.23
C LEU A 206 8.19 -14.12 4.84
N TYR A 207 7.47 -13.20 5.52
CA TYR A 207 6.10 -12.81 5.16
C TYR A 207 5.98 -12.23 3.74
N TYR A 208 7.07 -11.71 3.16
CA TYR A 208 7.14 -11.27 1.77
C TYR A 208 7.59 -12.37 0.79
N SER A 209 8.11 -13.50 1.27
CA SER A 209 8.74 -14.51 0.41
C SER A 209 7.81 -15.12 -0.65
N PRO A 210 6.53 -15.42 -0.39
CA PRO A 210 5.60 -15.86 -1.44
C PRO A 210 5.47 -14.85 -2.59
N ALA A 211 5.41 -13.56 -2.28
CA ALA A 211 5.32 -12.49 -3.28
C ALA A 211 6.61 -12.32 -4.09
N PHE A 212 7.77 -12.42 -3.43
CA PHE A 212 9.06 -12.47 -4.13
C PHE A 212 9.14 -13.70 -5.04
N VAL A 213 8.87 -14.91 -4.53
CA VAL A 213 8.91 -16.15 -5.32
C VAL A 213 7.97 -16.06 -6.52
N ALA A 214 6.74 -15.59 -6.34
CA ALA A 214 5.80 -15.34 -7.44
C ALA A 214 6.37 -14.35 -8.46
N PHE A 215 6.85 -13.18 -8.02
CA PHE A 215 7.39 -12.18 -8.93
C PHE A 215 8.61 -12.67 -9.72
N TYR A 216 9.60 -13.30 -9.09
CA TYR A 216 10.77 -13.83 -9.80
C TYR A 216 10.39 -15.00 -10.74
N LEU A 217 9.44 -15.84 -10.35
CA LEU A 217 8.90 -16.90 -11.21
C LEU A 217 8.27 -16.29 -12.48
N PHE A 218 7.33 -15.35 -12.35
CA PHE A 218 6.62 -14.77 -13.50
C PHE A 218 7.44 -13.75 -14.31
N ARG A 219 8.31 -12.95 -13.68
CA ARG A 219 9.12 -11.91 -14.33
C ARG A 219 10.43 -12.44 -14.92
N PHE A 220 11.16 -13.25 -14.15
CA PHE A 220 12.55 -13.58 -14.45
C PHE A 220 12.69 -14.97 -15.09
N LEU A 221 12.00 -15.98 -14.53
CA LEU A 221 12.14 -17.39 -14.93
C LEU A 221 11.19 -17.81 -16.06
N PHE A 222 9.88 -17.54 -15.97
CA PHE A 222 8.87 -17.97 -16.96
C PHE A 222 9.01 -17.45 -18.41
N PRO A 223 9.93 -16.53 -18.76
CA PRO A 223 10.48 -16.47 -20.11
C PRO A 223 11.29 -17.75 -20.47
N MET A 224 10.58 -18.87 -20.66
CA MET A 224 11.09 -20.26 -20.84
C MET A 224 11.87 -20.51 -22.15
N GLY A 225 12.58 -19.51 -22.68
CA GLY A 225 13.49 -19.67 -23.81
C GLY A 225 14.88 -20.21 -23.40
N ARG A 226 15.82 -20.22 -24.36
CA ARG A 226 17.20 -20.74 -24.18
C ARG A 226 17.99 -20.13 -23.01
N GLN A 227 17.53 -19.03 -22.41
CA GLN A 227 18.15 -18.41 -21.23
C GLN A 227 17.64 -18.94 -19.88
N PHE A 228 16.60 -19.79 -19.83
CA PHE A 228 15.96 -20.25 -18.59
C PHE A 228 16.97 -20.79 -17.57
N LEU A 229 17.79 -21.79 -17.97
CA LEU A 229 18.78 -22.40 -17.08
C LEU A 229 19.79 -21.36 -16.57
N ARG A 230 20.27 -20.46 -17.43
CA ARG A 230 21.19 -19.38 -17.02
C ARG A 230 20.55 -18.51 -15.93
N ARG A 231 19.28 -18.10 -16.11
CA ARG A 231 18.57 -17.26 -15.13
C ARG A 231 18.30 -18.00 -13.82
N PHE A 232 17.88 -19.27 -13.91
CA PHE A 232 17.69 -20.13 -12.75
C PHE A 232 18.99 -20.26 -11.94
N PHE A 233 20.11 -20.64 -12.58
CA PHE A 233 21.40 -20.76 -11.90
C PHE A 233 21.93 -19.41 -11.41
N SER A 234 21.73 -18.29 -12.13
CA SER A 234 22.08 -16.96 -11.61
C SER A 234 21.31 -16.63 -10.32
N LEU A 235 19.99 -16.84 -10.29
CA LEU A 235 19.17 -16.58 -9.10
C LEU A 235 19.54 -17.53 -7.94
N ALA A 236 19.71 -18.82 -8.23
CA ALA A 236 20.13 -19.82 -7.25
C ALA A 236 21.53 -19.54 -6.70
N SER A 237 22.47 -19.07 -7.52
CA SER A 237 23.83 -18.69 -7.06
C SER A 237 23.80 -17.45 -6.15
N VAL A 238 22.97 -16.45 -6.44
CA VAL A 238 22.81 -15.25 -5.59
C VAL A 238 22.25 -15.63 -4.22
N VAL A 239 21.17 -16.41 -4.16
CA VAL A 239 20.60 -16.87 -2.88
C VAL A 239 21.57 -17.82 -2.16
N GLY A 240 22.19 -18.75 -2.89
CA GLY A 240 23.14 -19.72 -2.36
C GLY A 240 24.37 -19.08 -1.73
N VAL A 241 25.01 -18.11 -2.38
CA VAL A 241 26.16 -17.37 -1.84
C VAL A 241 25.79 -16.66 -0.54
N VAL A 242 24.61 -16.02 -0.47
CA VAL A 242 24.14 -15.35 0.75
C VAL A 242 23.85 -16.35 1.87
N SER A 243 23.17 -17.46 1.57
CA SER A 243 22.92 -18.54 2.55
C SER A 243 24.20 -19.22 3.03
N ILE A 244 25.21 -19.40 2.17
CA ILE A 244 26.52 -19.95 2.54
C ILE A 244 27.30 -18.95 3.40
N ALA A 245 27.30 -17.66 3.06
CA ALA A 245 27.94 -16.64 3.90
C ALA A 245 27.28 -16.51 5.28
N SER A 246 25.97 -16.80 5.40
CA SER A 246 25.22 -16.74 6.65
C SER A 246 25.35 -18.01 7.50
N PHE A 247 24.99 -19.17 6.95
CA PHE A 247 24.90 -20.43 7.70
C PHE A 247 26.14 -21.33 7.53
N GLY A 248 26.98 -21.07 6.54
CA GLY A 248 28.17 -21.87 6.23
C GLY A 248 29.17 -21.97 7.39
N PRO A 249 29.56 -20.87 8.07
CA PRO A 249 30.46 -20.95 9.22
C PRO A 249 29.94 -21.86 10.34
N PHE A 250 28.65 -21.77 10.68
CA PHE A 250 28.00 -22.64 11.66
C PHE A 250 27.97 -24.12 11.21
N PHE A 251 27.73 -24.37 9.92
CA PHE A 251 27.78 -25.72 9.35
C PHE A 251 29.20 -26.30 9.32
N LEU A 252 30.24 -25.48 9.15
CA LEU A 252 31.64 -25.93 9.21
C LEU A 252 32.08 -26.27 10.64
N ILE A 253 31.46 -25.67 11.65
CA ILE A 253 31.78 -25.92 13.07
C ILE A 253 31.10 -27.20 13.59
N ASP A 254 29.81 -27.39 13.34
CA ASP A 254 29.03 -28.51 13.89
C ASP A 254 27.87 -28.95 12.96
N GLY A 255 28.13 -28.94 11.65
CA GLY A 255 27.27 -29.51 10.61
C GLY A 255 25.79 -29.16 10.73
N PHE A 256 24.94 -30.18 10.62
CA PHE A 256 23.50 -30.05 10.80
C PHE A 256 23.08 -29.83 12.27
N SER A 257 23.97 -30.03 13.24
CA SER A 257 23.67 -29.81 14.66
C SER A 257 23.47 -28.32 14.93
N ALA A 258 24.45 -27.49 14.53
CA ALA A 258 24.37 -26.04 14.64
C ALA A 258 23.12 -25.47 13.92
N LEU A 259 22.84 -25.94 12.69
CA LEU A 259 21.67 -25.50 11.93
C LEU A 259 20.34 -25.80 12.63
N ARG A 260 20.22 -26.95 13.30
CA ARG A 260 19.01 -27.28 14.11
C ARG A 260 18.85 -26.34 15.29
N HIS A 261 19.93 -26.01 16.01
CA HIS A 261 19.88 -25.05 17.12
C HIS A 261 19.45 -23.65 16.64
N ILE A 262 19.99 -23.17 15.52
CA ILE A 262 19.58 -21.89 14.93
C ILE A 262 18.09 -21.92 14.59
N VAL A 263 17.62 -22.92 13.83
CA VAL A 263 16.20 -23.03 13.45
C VAL A 263 15.27 -23.11 14.68
N ALA A 264 15.68 -23.79 15.75
CA ALA A 264 14.92 -23.85 17.00
C ALA A 264 14.82 -22.50 17.74
N ARG A 265 15.87 -21.65 17.67
CA ARG A 265 15.85 -20.27 18.20
C ARG A 265 15.03 -19.32 17.31
N LEU A 266 15.10 -19.46 15.99
CA LEU A 266 14.33 -18.62 15.05
C LEU A 266 12.82 -18.89 15.08
N PHE A 267 12.37 -20.11 15.39
CA PHE A 267 10.96 -20.51 15.35
C PHE A 267 10.47 -21.14 16.67
N PRO A 268 10.35 -20.36 17.77
CA PRO A 268 9.95 -20.85 19.08
C PRO A 268 8.41 -21.03 19.16
N PHE A 269 7.92 -22.23 18.87
CA PHE A 269 6.48 -22.52 18.75
C PHE A 269 5.61 -22.25 19.99
N LYS A 270 6.18 -22.36 21.20
CA LYS A 270 5.46 -22.34 22.51
C LYS A 270 4.86 -20.98 22.95
N ARG A 271 4.83 -19.96 22.07
CA ARG A 271 4.48 -18.57 22.43
C ARG A 271 3.00 -18.18 22.23
N GLY A 272 2.15 -19.10 21.72
CA GLY A 272 0.69 -18.91 21.61
C GLY A 272 0.21 -17.84 20.60
N LEU A 273 -1.13 -17.76 20.46
CA LEU A 273 -1.83 -17.00 19.41
C LEU A 273 -1.74 -15.47 19.52
N THR A 274 -1.79 -14.94 20.74
CA THR A 274 -1.75 -13.50 21.01
C THR A 274 -0.70 -13.17 22.05
N HIS A 275 0.16 -12.21 21.72
CA HIS A 275 1.18 -11.67 22.60
C HIS A 275 0.57 -10.81 23.74
N ALA A 276 1.38 -10.44 24.73
CA ALA A 276 0.97 -9.64 25.90
C ALA A 276 0.30 -8.31 25.52
N CYS A 277 0.80 -7.66 24.48
CA CYS A 277 0.01 -6.75 23.66
C CYS A 277 -0.66 -7.59 22.58
N TRP A 278 -1.99 -7.70 22.56
CA TRP A 278 -2.66 -8.38 21.44
C TRP A 278 -2.30 -7.64 20.14
N ALA A 279 -1.69 -8.33 19.18
CA ALA A 279 -1.46 -7.77 17.86
C ALA A 279 -2.81 -7.46 17.19
N PRO A 280 -2.99 -6.29 16.54
CA PRO A 280 -4.29 -5.88 16.03
C PRO A 280 -4.63 -6.58 14.70
N ASN A 281 -4.90 -7.88 14.80
CA ASN A 281 -5.14 -8.80 13.70
C ASN A 281 -6.43 -9.62 13.91
N PHE A 282 -6.60 -10.72 13.17
CA PHE A 282 -7.79 -11.55 13.27
C PHE A 282 -7.96 -12.19 14.66
N TRP A 283 -6.87 -12.59 15.33
CA TRP A 283 -6.93 -13.23 16.65
C TRP A 283 -7.35 -12.26 17.76
N ALA A 284 -7.00 -10.97 17.68
CA ALA A 284 -7.54 -9.97 18.60
C ALA A 284 -9.07 -9.84 18.50
N LEU A 285 -9.63 -9.91 17.28
CA LEU A 285 -11.08 -9.91 17.07
C LEU A 285 -11.72 -11.23 17.54
N TYR A 286 -11.04 -12.36 17.33
CA TYR A 286 -11.48 -13.70 17.73
C TYR A 286 -11.54 -13.84 19.27
N ASN A 287 -10.45 -13.49 19.97
CA ASN A 287 -10.39 -13.46 21.43
C ASN A 287 -11.42 -12.49 22.04
N PHE A 288 -11.65 -11.34 21.40
CA PHE A 288 -12.69 -10.41 21.86
C PHE A 288 -14.11 -10.99 21.71
N ALA A 289 -14.38 -11.67 20.60
CA ALA A 289 -15.65 -12.36 20.38
C ALA A 289 -15.86 -13.53 21.37
N ASP A 290 -14.81 -14.32 21.65
CA ASP A 290 -14.85 -15.37 22.68
C ASP A 290 -15.11 -14.81 24.08
N LEU A 291 -14.42 -13.73 24.47
CA LEU A 291 -14.62 -13.06 25.75
C LEU A 291 -16.03 -12.49 25.91
N PHE A 292 -16.60 -11.95 24.82
CA PHE A 292 -17.97 -11.44 24.80
C PHE A 292 -19.00 -12.59 24.89
N ALA A 293 -18.79 -13.68 24.14
CA ALA A 293 -19.61 -14.88 24.20
C ALA A 293 -19.57 -15.53 25.60
N HIS A 294 -18.39 -15.67 26.20
CA HIS A 294 -18.21 -16.16 27.57
C HIS A 294 -19.01 -15.34 28.58
N LYS A 295 -18.93 -14.00 28.51
CA LYS A 295 -19.71 -13.11 29.40
C LYS A 295 -21.23 -13.24 29.21
N ILE A 296 -21.69 -13.48 27.98
CA ILE A 296 -23.11 -13.75 27.69
C ILE A 296 -23.53 -15.10 28.28
N VAL A 297 -22.77 -16.18 28.02
CA VAL A 297 -23.07 -17.52 28.52
C VAL A 297 -23.08 -17.55 30.05
N ALA A 298 -22.05 -16.98 30.70
CA ALA A 298 -21.99 -16.89 32.16
C ALA A 298 -23.20 -16.15 32.74
N LYS A 299 -23.62 -15.03 32.13
CA LYS A 299 -24.81 -14.29 32.57
C LYS A 299 -26.10 -15.09 32.37
N ILE A 300 -26.33 -15.67 31.18
CA ILE A 300 -27.52 -16.49 30.88
C ILE A 300 -27.64 -17.66 31.88
N VAL A 301 -26.55 -18.40 32.09
CA VAL A 301 -26.49 -19.50 33.05
C VAL A 301 -26.81 -19.04 34.47
N SER A 302 -26.19 -17.94 34.94
CA SER A 302 -26.47 -17.38 36.28
C SER A 302 -27.94 -16.99 36.49
N SER A 303 -28.68 -16.75 35.41
CA SER A 303 -30.11 -16.40 35.42
C SER A 303 -31.07 -17.55 35.07
N THR A 304 -30.57 -18.69 34.59
CA THR A 304 -31.42 -19.80 34.11
C THR A 304 -30.88 -21.15 34.55
N ASN A 305 -31.62 -21.81 35.46
CA ASN A 305 -31.29 -23.13 35.99
C ASN A 305 -31.66 -24.26 34.99
N CYS A 306 -31.27 -24.10 33.72
CA CYS A 306 -31.73 -24.89 32.59
C CYS A 306 -30.71 -25.97 32.17
N SER A 307 -31.12 -27.24 32.21
CA SER A 307 -30.31 -28.40 31.83
C SER A 307 -29.81 -28.38 30.39
N ALA A 308 -30.51 -27.70 29.47
CA ALA A 308 -30.09 -27.57 28.07
C ALA A 308 -28.72 -26.86 27.89
N TRP A 309 -28.34 -25.98 28.83
CA TRP A 309 -27.08 -25.23 28.78
C TRP A 309 -25.93 -25.90 29.54
N HIS A 310 -26.17 -27.05 30.18
CA HIS A 310 -25.22 -27.69 31.09
C HIS A 310 -23.93 -28.20 30.39
N TRP A 311 -23.99 -28.48 29.08
CA TRP A 311 -22.82 -28.86 28.28
C TRP A 311 -21.88 -27.66 27.99
N LEU A 312 -22.44 -26.46 27.83
CA LEU A 312 -21.67 -25.21 27.70
C LEU A 312 -21.03 -24.82 29.03
N LEU A 313 -21.75 -25.02 30.14
CA LEU A 313 -21.24 -24.91 31.51
C LEU A 313 -20.00 -25.79 31.74
N LYS A 314 -19.99 -27.01 31.18
CA LYS A 314 -18.86 -27.95 31.30
C LYS A 314 -17.64 -27.58 30.43
N ARG A 315 -17.76 -26.55 29.58
CA ARG A 315 -16.70 -26.05 28.70
C ARG A 315 -16.22 -24.65 29.07
N CYS A 316 -17.11 -23.78 29.55
CA CYS A 316 -16.74 -22.47 30.10
C CYS A 316 -16.01 -22.64 31.45
N PRO A 317 -14.74 -22.24 31.58
CA PRO A 317 -14.05 -22.28 32.87
C PRO A 317 -14.67 -21.28 33.87
N PRO A 318 -14.68 -21.58 35.18
CA PRO A 318 -15.17 -20.68 36.21
C PRO A 318 -14.17 -19.55 36.48
N GLY A 319 -14.25 -18.47 35.70
CA GLY A 319 -13.41 -17.28 35.84
C GLY A 319 -13.15 -16.58 34.49
N MET A 320 -12.38 -15.49 34.51
CA MET A 320 -11.95 -14.81 33.28
C MET A 320 -11.04 -15.73 32.43
N PRO A 321 -11.24 -15.81 31.10
CA PRO A 321 -10.40 -16.62 30.20
C PRO A 321 -8.92 -16.24 30.24
N GLU A 322 -8.03 -17.22 30.12
CA GLU A 322 -6.59 -17.03 30.42
C GLU A 322 -5.89 -16.05 29.49
N TYR A 323 -6.29 -15.99 28.22
CA TYR A 323 -5.77 -15.05 27.22
C TYR A 323 -6.04 -13.56 27.53
N THR A 324 -6.83 -13.28 28.57
CA THR A 324 -7.05 -11.91 29.11
C THR A 324 -6.06 -11.53 30.22
N ARG A 325 -5.14 -12.43 30.62
CA ARG A 325 -4.12 -12.18 31.66
C ARG A 325 -2.84 -11.51 31.13
N GLY A 326 -2.71 -11.34 29.81
CA GLY A 326 -1.52 -10.75 29.18
C GLY A 326 -0.27 -11.65 29.20
N LEU A 327 -0.41 -12.94 29.51
CA LEU A 327 0.69 -13.91 29.52
C LEU A 327 0.94 -14.47 28.11
N VAL A 328 2.22 -14.60 27.73
CA VAL A 328 2.64 -15.14 26.42
C VAL A 328 2.76 -16.66 26.52
N GLN A 329 1.63 -17.35 26.38
CA GLN A 329 1.52 -18.80 26.49
C GLN A 329 0.44 -19.36 25.54
N GLU A 330 0.46 -20.67 25.35
CA GLU A 330 -0.68 -21.39 24.74
C GLU A 330 -1.87 -21.41 25.72
N TYR A 331 -3.09 -21.32 25.18
CA TYR A 331 -4.32 -21.20 25.96
C TYR A 331 -5.51 -21.82 25.22
N GLU A 332 -6.58 -22.17 25.95
CA GLU A 332 -7.86 -22.55 25.38
C GLU A 332 -8.87 -21.39 25.35
N HIS A 333 -9.78 -21.45 24.37
CA HIS A 333 -10.89 -20.51 24.19
C HIS A 333 -12.10 -21.00 24.99
N ALA A 334 -12.83 -20.09 25.62
CA ALA A 334 -13.88 -20.44 26.58
C ALA A 334 -15.18 -20.92 25.92
N VAL A 335 -15.48 -20.47 24.70
CA VAL A 335 -16.72 -20.80 23.96
C VAL A 335 -16.43 -21.17 22.50
N LEU A 336 -15.55 -20.42 21.83
CA LEU A 336 -15.18 -20.63 20.43
C LEU A 336 -14.27 -21.88 20.26
N PRO A 337 -14.13 -22.40 19.03
CA PRO A 337 -13.16 -23.46 18.73
C PRO A 337 -11.72 -23.10 19.10
N ASN A 338 -10.99 -24.05 19.70
CA ASN A 338 -9.54 -23.91 19.89
C ASN A 338 -8.84 -23.91 18.53
N ILE A 339 -8.03 -22.88 18.28
CA ILE A 339 -7.20 -22.75 17.08
C ILE A 339 -5.82 -23.36 17.38
N SER A 340 -5.29 -24.12 16.43
CA SER A 340 -3.98 -24.78 16.53
C SER A 340 -3.04 -24.37 15.39
N PRO A 341 -1.71 -24.59 15.47
CA PRO A 341 -0.78 -24.16 14.43
C PRO A 341 -1.13 -24.68 13.02
N PRO A 342 -1.56 -25.95 12.81
CA PRO A 342 -2.02 -26.42 11.50
C PRO A 342 -3.23 -25.66 10.94
N VAL A 343 -4.17 -25.23 11.79
CA VAL A 343 -5.32 -24.41 11.36
C VAL A 343 -4.85 -23.04 10.89
N THR A 344 -3.93 -22.40 11.62
CA THR A 344 -3.35 -21.11 11.21
C THR A 344 -2.58 -21.23 9.88
N PHE A 345 -1.80 -22.30 9.70
CA PHE A 345 -1.09 -22.58 8.45
C PHE A 345 -2.05 -22.76 7.26
N ALA A 346 -3.14 -23.51 7.44
CA ALA A 346 -4.17 -23.67 6.40
C ALA A 346 -4.86 -22.34 6.04
N LEU A 347 -5.17 -21.50 7.04
CA LEU A 347 -5.75 -20.17 6.82
C LEU A 347 -4.79 -19.24 6.06
N ILE A 348 -3.49 -19.27 6.37
CA ILE A 348 -2.46 -18.52 5.63
C ILE A 348 -2.39 -18.98 4.17
N LEU A 349 -2.35 -20.30 3.92
CA LEU A 349 -2.32 -20.82 2.54
C LEU A 349 -3.54 -20.37 1.72
N CYS A 350 -4.75 -20.41 2.31
CA CYS A 350 -5.95 -19.87 1.69
C CYS A 350 -5.85 -18.36 1.44
N ALA A 351 -5.39 -17.59 2.44
CA ALA A 351 -5.24 -16.14 2.37
C ALA A 351 -4.12 -15.67 1.40
N LEU A 352 -3.17 -16.54 1.07
CA LEU A 352 -2.15 -16.29 0.04
C LEU A 352 -2.68 -16.44 -1.40
N THR A 353 -3.91 -16.93 -1.63
CA THR A 353 -4.44 -17.11 -3.00
C THR A 353 -4.39 -15.83 -3.86
N PRO A 354 -4.77 -14.63 -3.38
CA PRO A 354 -4.65 -13.38 -4.15
C PRO A 354 -3.21 -13.01 -4.53
N CYS A 355 -2.23 -13.35 -3.67
CA CYS A 355 -0.80 -13.09 -3.87
C CYS A 355 -0.29 -13.67 -5.21
N PHE A 356 -0.84 -14.82 -5.63
CA PHE A 356 -0.52 -15.48 -6.89
C PHE A 356 -1.47 -15.12 -8.05
N LEU A 357 -2.77 -14.90 -7.77
CA LEU A 357 -3.77 -14.57 -8.81
C LEU A 357 -3.45 -13.26 -9.55
N VAL A 358 -2.80 -12.31 -8.89
CA VAL A 358 -2.32 -11.04 -9.47
C VAL A 358 -1.37 -11.24 -10.68
N PHE A 359 -0.74 -12.41 -10.80
CA PHE A 359 0.14 -12.76 -11.92
C PHE A 359 -0.54 -13.57 -13.04
N LYS A 360 -1.83 -13.92 -12.90
CA LYS A 360 -2.54 -14.79 -13.83
C LYS A 360 -2.51 -14.21 -15.26
N GLY A 361 -1.85 -14.93 -16.17
CA GLY A 361 -1.67 -14.53 -17.57
C GLY A 361 -0.53 -13.52 -17.84
N LYS A 362 0.01 -12.85 -16.81
CA LYS A 362 1.08 -11.83 -16.96
C LYS A 362 2.49 -12.49 -17.02
N PHE A 363 2.69 -13.45 -17.93
CA PHE A 363 3.97 -14.15 -18.14
C PHE A 363 5.06 -13.24 -18.72
N GLY A 364 6.24 -13.16 -18.09
CA GLY A 364 7.40 -12.36 -18.52
C GLY A 364 7.23 -10.83 -18.41
N LYS A 365 5.99 -10.33 -18.41
CA LYS A 365 5.62 -8.91 -18.33
C LYS A 365 4.84 -8.49 -17.06
N PRO A 366 4.97 -9.11 -15.86
CA PRO A 366 4.31 -8.56 -14.69
C PRO A 366 4.94 -7.22 -14.30
N SER A 367 4.13 -6.30 -13.76
CA SER A 367 4.55 -4.94 -13.44
C SER A 367 5.04 -4.80 -11.99
N ASP A 368 5.65 -3.66 -11.69
CA ASP A 368 5.99 -3.25 -10.31
C ASP A 368 4.75 -3.16 -9.40
N GLU A 369 3.55 -3.00 -9.99
CA GLU A 369 2.27 -3.04 -9.28
C GLU A 369 1.93 -4.46 -8.86
N CYS A 370 2.10 -5.43 -9.75
CA CYS A 370 1.89 -6.85 -9.42
C CYS A 370 2.76 -7.26 -8.24
N LEU A 371 4.01 -6.79 -8.18
CA LEU A 371 4.90 -6.99 -7.02
C LEU A 371 4.31 -6.36 -5.75
N LEU A 372 3.96 -5.08 -5.77
CA LEU A 372 3.49 -4.35 -4.58
C LEU A 372 2.13 -4.85 -4.05
N ILE A 373 1.19 -5.19 -4.94
CA ILE A 373 -0.10 -5.82 -4.58
C ILE A 373 0.15 -7.20 -3.97
N SER A 374 1.00 -8.01 -4.59
CA SER A 374 1.39 -9.33 -4.09
C SER A 374 2.05 -9.26 -2.71
N LEU A 375 2.99 -8.32 -2.51
CA LEU A 375 3.62 -8.05 -1.21
C LEU A 375 2.61 -7.65 -0.14
N THR A 376 1.66 -6.78 -0.49
CA THR A 376 0.60 -6.32 0.42
C THR A 376 -0.30 -7.49 0.85
N PHE A 377 -0.78 -8.31 -0.09
CA PHE A 377 -1.58 -9.50 0.26
C PHE A 377 -0.79 -10.56 1.03
N SER A 378 0.48 -10.78 0.67
CA SER A 378 1.36 -11.72 1.38
C SER A 378 1.55 -11.29 2.83
N ALA A 379 1.90 -10.03 3.08
CA ALA A 379 2.04 -9.49 4.43
C ALA A 379 0.71 -9.51 5.20
N PHE A 380 -0.42 -9.19 4.57
CA PHE A 380 -1.75 -9.29 5.20
C PHE A 380 -2.08 -10.73 5.62
N ALA A 381 -1.78 -11.74 4.78
CA ALA A 381 -2.08 -13.14 5.09
C ALA A 381 -1.38 -13.62 6.36
N PHE A 382 -0.06 -13.36 6.48
CA PHE A 382 0.70 -13.72 7.69
C PHE A 382 0.37 -12.81 8.89
N PHE A 383 0.12 -11.52 8.70
CA PHE A 383 -0.26 -10.63 9.80
C PHE A 383 -1.63 -11.00 10.40
N CYS A 384 -2.62 -11.27 9.54
CA CYS A 384 -3.96 -11.68 9.97
C CYS A 384 -3.98 -13.04 10.66
N PHE A 385 -3.35 -14.06 10.04
CA PHE A 385 -3.57 -15.46 10.41
C PHE A 385 -2.31 -16.20 10.93
N GLY A 386 -1.18 -15.53 11.15
CA GLY A 386 0.02 -16.12 11.75
C GLY A 386 -0.22 -16.72 13.13
N TRP A 387 0.43 -17.86 13.45
CA TRP A 387 0.34 -18.47 14.79
C TRP A 387 0.87 -17.55 15.89
N HIS A 388 1.95 -16.82 15.64
CA HIS A 388 2.50 -15.85 16.58
C HIS A 388 2.81 -14.56 15.83
N VAL A 389 2.14 -13.47 16.20
CA VAL A 389 2.25 -12.16 15.53
C VAL A 389 2.38 -11.09 16.60
N HIS A 390 3.34 -10.18 16.42
CA HIS A 390 3.50 -8.98 17.23
C HIS A 390 2.79 -7.79 16.59
N GLU A 391 2.34 -6.85 17.42
CA GLU A 391 1.74 -5.57 17.03
C GLU A 391 2.58 -4.79 15.99
N LYS A 392 3.92 -4.78 16.15
CA LYS A 392 4.86 -4.16 15.18
C LYS A 392 4.88 -4.78 13.78
N ALA A 393 4.38 -6.01 13.60
CA ALA A 393 4.38 -6.68 12.30
C ALA A 393 3.46 -6.04 11.25
N ILE A 394 2.49 -5.19 11.66
CA ILE A 394 1.62 -4.43 10.76
C ILE A 394 2.40 -3.51 9.80
N LEU A 395 3.62 -3.11 10.15
CA LEU A 395 4.50 -2.32 9.29
C LEU A 395 4.86 -3.04 7.98
N LEU A 396 4.92 -4.38 7.98
CA LEU A 396 5.15 -5.18 6.77
C LEU A 396 4.01 -4.99 5.74
N VAL A 397 2.81 -4.69 6.20
CA VAL A 397 1.66 -4.38 5.33
C VAL A 397 1.68 -2.91 4.88
N PHE A 398 2.09 -2.00 5.78
CA PHE A 398 2.13 -0.55 5.54
C PHE A 398 3.02 -0.15 4.36
N PHE A 399 4.28 -0.61 4.32
CA PHE A 399 5.26 -0.17 3.31
C PHE A 399 4.84 -0.44 1.85
N PRO A 400 4.46 -1.67 1.44
CA PRO A 400 4.05 -1.90 0.06
C PRO A 400 2.73 -1.18 -0.28
N LEU A 401 1.78 -1.07 0.66
CA LEU A 401 0.52 -0.36 0.42
C LEU A 401 0.71 1.17 0.31
N CYS A 402 1.69 1.76 0.99
CA CYS A 402 2.08 3.16 0.81
C CYS A 402 2.51 3.44 -0.63
N LEU A 403 3.38 2.58 -1.18
CA LEU A 403 3.87 2.71 -2.56
C LEU A 403 2.76 2.50 -3.59
N LEU A 404 1.79 1.60 -3.32
CA LEU A 404 0.58 1.47 -4.14
C LEU A 404 -0.27 2.74 -4.13
N ALA A 405 -0.57 3.31 -2.96
CA ALA A 405 -1.42 4.49 -2.81
C ALA A 405 -0.86 5.74 -3.50
N ILE A 406 0.47 5.81 -3.64
CA ILE A 406 1.17 6.86 -4.39
C ILE A 406 1.12 6.61 -5.91
N LYS A 407 1.05 5.34 -6.34
CA LYS A 407 1.02 4.97 -7.75
C LYS A 407 -0.39 5.02 -8.35
N ASP A 408 -1.39 4.49 -7.63
CA ASP A 408 -2.80 4.57 -7.97
C ASP A 408 -3.64 5.05 -6.76
N PRO A 409 -4.33 6.20 -6.87
CA PRO A 409 -5.23 6.72 -5.85
C PRO A 409 -6.34 5.78 -5.37
N THR A 410 -6.68 4.71 -6.10
CA THR A 410 -7.65 3.70 -5.61
C THR A 410 -7.24 3.11 -4.25
N PHE A 411 -5.93 2.89 -4.05
CA PHE A 411 -5.38 2.34 -2.81
C PHE A 411 -5.32 3.37 -1.66
N MET A 412 -5.59 4.66 -1.89
CA MET A 412 -5.52 5.69 -0.83
C MET A 412 -6.50 5.46 0.32
N GLN A 413 -7.70 4.94 0.07
CA GLN A 413 -8.66 4.66 1.15
C GLN A 413 -8.22 3.48 2.05
N PRO A 414 -7.88 2.27 1.54
CA PRO A 414 -7.33 1.22 2.39
C PRO A 414 -5.99 1.60 3.02
N PHE A 415 -5.14 2.37 2.31
CA PHE A 415 -3.89 2.88 2.86
C PHE A 415 -4.12 3.80 4.08
N ALA A 416 -5.03 4.77 3.97
CA ALA A 416 -5.32 5.70 5.08
C ALA A 416 -5.80 4.96 6.34
N LEU A 417 -6.66 3.94 6.19
CA LEU A 417 -7.07 3.06 7.28
C LEU A 417 -5.90 2.31 7.92
N LEU A 418 -5.06 1.68 7.09
CA LEU A 418 -3.92 0.89 7.57
C LEU A 418 -2.84 1.76 8.22
N TYR A 419 -2.57 2.94 7.67
CA TYR A 419 -1.62 3.91 8.21
C TYR A 419 -2.00 4.31 9.65
N VAL A 420 -3.26 4.70 9.89
CA VAL A 420 -3.74 4.99 11.25
C VAL A 420 -3.64 3.76 12.13
N ALA A 421 -4.12 2.60 11.67
CA ALA A 421 -4.04 1.36 12.44
C ALA A 421 -2.58 0.99 12.80
N SER A 422 -1.62 1.22 11.90
CA SER A 422 -0.20 0.89 12.11
C SER A 422 0.49 1.75 13.17
N ILE A 423 0.00 2.97 13.38
CA ILE A 423 0.45 3.87 14.46
C ILE A 423 -0.21 3.46 15.79
N PHE A 424 -1.53 3.37 15.82
CA PHE A 424 -2.28 3.06 17.06
C PHE A 424 -2.01 1.63 17.58
N ALA A 425 -1.66 0.69 16.69
CA ALA A 425 -1.16 -0.65 17.05
C ALA A 425 -0.02 -0.64 18.08
N GLN A 426 0.83 0.40 18.06
CA GLN A 426 2.08 0.43 18.81
C GLN A 426 1.98 1.28 20.09
N PHE A 427 0.92 2.07 20.25
CA PHE A 427 0.70 2.90 21.44
C PHE A 427 0.67 2.15 22.78
N PRO A 428 0.26 0.87 22.85
CA PRO A 428 0.41 0.05 24.07
C PRO A 428 1.86 -0.20 24.51
N LEU A 429 2.84 -0.11 23.59
CA LEU A 429 4.27 -0.24 23.90
C LEU A 429 4.87 1.00 24.60
N PHE A 430 4.10 2.09 24.67
CA PHE A 430 4.53 3.42 25.12
C PHE A 430 3.60 3.90 26.24
N PHE A 431 3.76 3.31 27.44
CA PHE A 431 2.80 3.42 28.55
C PHE A 431 3.23 4.37 29.69
N THR A 432 4.49 4.78 29.74
CA THR A 432 5.01 5.74 30.73
C THR A 432 4.50 7.16 30.43
N PRO A 433 4.32 8.04 31.45
CA PRO A 433 3.63 9.32 31.26
C PRO A 433 4.24 10.25 30.20
N PHE A 434 5.57 10.27 30.09
CA PHE A 434 6.28 11.08 29.09
C PHE A 434 6.13 10.49 27.68
N GLU A 435 6.29 9.19 27.52
CA GLU A 435 6.09 8.48 26.25
C GLU A 435 4.63 8.49 25.79
N CYS A 436 3.66 8.53 26.73
CA CYS A 436 2.26 8.83 26.43
C CYS A 436 2.09 10.23 25.83
N PHE A 437 2.81 11.25 26.32
CA PHE A 437 2.84 12.55 25.64
C PHE A 437 3.53 12.46 24.27
N LEU A 438 4.69 11.80 24.17
CA LEU A 438 5.43 11.67 22.91
C LEU A 438 4.62 10.98 21.80
N LYS A 439 3.98 9.83 22.07
CA LYS A 439 3.24 9.07 21.05
C LYS A 439 2.10 9.90 20.44
N TRP A 440 1.39 10.69 21.25
CA TRP A 440 0.39 11.64 20.77
C TRP A 440 1.02 12.83 20.03
N ALA A 441 2.09 13.42 20.56
CA ALA A 441 2.77 14.56 19.94
C ALA A 441 3.34 14.23 18.54
N PHE A 442 4.10 13.13 18.41
CA PHE A 442 4.63 12.65 17.13
C PHE A 442 3.51 12.31 16.14
N THR A 443 2.41 11.73 16.61
CA THR A 443 1.28 11.36 15.75
C THR A 443 0.52 12.59 15.23
N LEU A 444 0.23 13.57 16.09
CA LEU A 444 -0.41 14.83 15.69
C LEU A 444 0.49 15.63 14.73
N TRP A 445 1.79 15.70 15.02
CA TRP A 445 2.78 16.30 14.13
C TRP A 445 2.81 15.60 12.76
N HIS A 446 2.83 14.26 12.74
CA HIS A 446 2.88 13.52 11.48
C HIS A 446 1.58 13.65 10.67
N PHE A 447 0.41 13.73 11.30
CA PHE A 447 -0.84 14.06 10.60
C PHE A 447 -0.82 15.49 10.00
N ALA A 448 -0.30 16.49 10.73
CA ALA A 448 -0.13 17.84 10.21
C ALA A 448 0.87 17.88 9.03
N LEU A 449 1.96 17.12 9.13
CA LEU A 449 2.94 16.94 8.06
C LEU A 449 2.31 16.26 6.84
N CYS A 450 1.53 15.18 7.01
CA CYS A 450 0.79 14.53 5.92
C CYS A 450 -0.13 15.52 5.19
N GLN A 451 -0.83 16.37 5.93
CA GLN A 451 -1.70 17.40 5.33
C GLN A 451 -0.88 18.50 4.61
N PHE A 452 0.27 18.90 5.16
CA PHE A 452 1.18 19.83 4.47
C PHE A 452 1.71 19.22 3.16
N LEU A 453 2.20 17.97 3.20
CA LEU A 453 2.69 17.24 2.04
C LEU A 453 1.60 17.03 0.97
N ALA A 454 0.37 16.71 1.39
CA ALA A 454 -0.75 16.55 0.48
C ALA A 454 -1.11 17.87 -0.25
N ASN A 455 -1.06 18.99 0.46
CA ASN A 455 -1.26 20.31 -0.13
C ASN A 455 -0.06 20.71 -1.03
N PHE A 456 1.17 20.42 -0.60
CA PHE A 456 2.39 20.69 -1.37
C PHE A 456 2.42 19.94 -2.72
N VAL A 457 2.01 18.68 -2.74
CA VAL A 457 1.97 17.83 -3.93
C VAL A 457 0.74 18.13 -4.80
N TRP A 458 -0.47 17.96 -4.27
CA TRP A 458 -1.73 17.97 -5.05
C TRP A 458 -2.55 19.28 -4.92
N GLY A 459 -2.19 20.19 -4.01
CA GLY A 459 -3.00 21.37 -3.68
C GLY A 459 -4.26 21.08 -2.85
N ILE A 460 -4.40 19.84 -2.36
CA ILE A 460 -5.59 19.35 -1.65
C ILE A 460 -5.64 19.91 -0.23
N ARG A 461 -6.77 20.50 0.14
CA ARG A 461 -7.03 21.06 1.47
C ARG A 461 -7.58 20.01 2.43
N LEU A 462 -7.42 20.22 3.74
CA LEU A 462 -7.88 19.29 4.78
C LEU A 462 -9.36 18.90 4.62
N ALA A 463 -10.22 19.86 4.28
CA ALA A 463 -11.65 19.63 4.04
C ALA A 463 -11.93 18.60 2.93
N GLU A 464 -11.06 18.48 1.92
CA GLU A 464 -11.23 17.58 0.77
C GLU A 464 -10.77 16.16 1.10
N PHE A 465 -9.77 16.00 1.97
CA PHE A 465 -9.42 14.71 2.57
C PHE A 465 -10.57 14.12 3.42
N THR A 466 -11.53 14.94 3.86
CA THR A 466 -12.66 14.49 4.68
C THR A 466 -13.74 13.69 3.91
N GLN A 467 -13.54 13.32 2.65
CA GLN A 467 -14.50 12.52 1.87
C GLN A 467 -14.61 11.05 2.35
N PHE A 468 -13.59 10.51 3.02
CA PHE A 468 -13.56 9.11 3.47
C PHE A 468 -14.31 8.90 4.81
N THR A 469 -15.64 8.94 4.79
CA THR A 469 -16.50 8.72 5.98
C THR A 469 -16.14 7.47 6.79
N VAL A 470 -15.77 6.38 6.10
CA VAL A 470 -15.34 5.11 6.71
C VAL A 470 -14.02 5.27 7.47
N ALA A 471 -13.01 5.90 6.86
CA ALA A 471 -11.71 6.12 7.50
C ALA A 471 -11.81 7.09 8.68
N LYS A 472 -12.69 8.11 8.62
CA LYS A 472 -13.01 8.96 9.78
C LYS A 472 -13.55 8.16 10.96
N LEU A 473 -14.49 7.26 10.72
CA LEU A 473 -15.15 6.50 11.78
C LEU A 473 -14.14 5.58 12.48
N ALA A 474 -13.30 4.89 11.72
CA ALA A 474 -12.21 4.08 12.25
C ALA A 474 -11.18 4.92 13.03
N LEU A 475 -10.75 6.08 12.49
CA LEU A 475 -9.86 7.02 13.19
C LEU A 475 -10.47 7.51 14.51
N PHE A 476 -11.75 7.91 14.51
CA PHE A 476 -12.45 8.35 15.71
C PHE A 476 -12.58 7.22 16.74
N GLN A 477 -12.87 5.99 16.31
CA GLN A 477 -12.91 4.81 17.17
C GLN A 477 -11.53 4.51 17.79
N MET A 478 -10.44 4.55 17.02
CA MET A 478 -9.08 4.34 17.53
C MET A 478 -8.64 5.46 18.48
N VAL A 479 -8.93 6.73 18.15
CA VAL A 479 -8.65 7.88 19.03
C VAL A 479 -9.41 7.75 20.35
N LEU A 480 -10.70 7.41 20.32
CA LEU A 480 -11.52 7.23 21.51
C LEU A 480 -11.07 6.02 22.36
N ALA A 481 -10.77 4.89 21.71
CA ALA A 481 -10.23 3.69 22.34
C ALA A 481 -8.91 3.96 23.08
N GLN A 482 -8.02 4.74 22.45
CA GLN A 482 -6.71 5.08 22.98
C GLN A 482 -6.80 6.16 24.07
N PHE A 483 -7.66 7.16 23.91
CA PHE A 483 -7.92 8.16 24.95
C PHE A 483 -8.53 7.51 26.20
N TYR A 484 -9.43 6.53 26.01
CA TYR A 484 -9.92 5.69 27.10
C TYR A 484 -8.78 4.94 27.82
N ALA A 485 -7.86 4.33 27.07
CA ALA A 485 -6.74 3.57 27.62
C ALA A 485 -5.74 4.44 28.40
N ASP A 486 -5.32 5.57 27.82
CA ASP A 486 -4.29 6.45 28.39
C ASP A 486 -4.82 7.29 29.58
N PHE A 487 -6.08 7.76 29.52
CA PHE A 487 -6.60 8.76 30.46
C PHE A 487 -7.81 8.28 31.29
N CYS A 488 -8.82 7.67 30.65
CA CYS A 488 -10.08 7.39 31.35
C CYS A 488 -10.04 6.13 32.23
N HIS A 489 -9.37 5.06 31.80
CA HIS A 489 -9.48 3.75 32.45
C HIS A 489 -9.08 3.79 33.94
N ARG A 490 -7.92 4.37 34.25
CA ARG A 490 -7.40 4.46 35.62
C ARG A 490 -8.28 5.33 36.53
N LEU A 491 -8.98 6.32 35.97
CA LEU A 491 -9.92 7.17 36.70
C LEU A 491 -11.24 6.45 37.02
N ILE A 492 -11.70 5.56 36.12
CA ILE A 492 -13.00 4.87 36.26
C ILE A 492 -12.86 3.55 37.04
N PHE A 493 -11.78 2.80 36.83
CA PHE A 493 -11.61 1.43 37.33
C PHE A 493 -10.45 1.26 38.32
N GLY A 494 -9.59 2.27 38.49
CA GLY A 494 -8.39 2.18 39.34
C GLY A 494 -7.37 1.21 38.77
N SER A 495 -7.12 0.12 39.49
CA SER A 495 -6.30 -1.03 39.06
C SER A 495 -7.13 -2.22 38.54
N ASN A 496 -8.46 -2.14 38.60
CA ASN A 496 -9.33 -3.24 38.16
C ASN A 496 -9.35 -3.34 36.62
N PHE A 497 -9.37 -4.57 36.10
CA PHE A 497 -9.34 -4.85 34.67
C PHE A 497 -8.09 -4.31 33.95
N ALA A 498 -6.91 -4.35 34.57
CA ALA A 498 -5.65 -3.79 34.07
C ALA A 498 -5.23 -4.19 32.63
N PHE A 499 -5.77 -5.27 32.07
CA PHE A 499 -5.56 -5.66 30.66
C PHE A 499 -6.43 -4.87 29.65
N LEU A 500 -7.55 -4.31 30.08
CA LEU A 500 -8.54 -3.62 29.24
C LEU A 500 -7.98 -2.41 28.46
N PRO A 501 -7.04 -1.58 28.99
CA PRO A 501 -6.34 -0.55 28.24
C PRO A 501 -5.50 -1.06 27.06
N MET A 502 -5.00 -2.29 27.14
CA MET A 502 -4.20 -2.91 26.07
C MET A 502 -5.13 -3.51 24.99
N MET A 503 -6.22 -4.13 25.45
CA MET A 503 -7.19 -4.82 24.59
C MET A 503 -7.99 -3.87 23.69
N VAL A 504 -8.49 -2.75 24.23
CA VAL A 504 -9.46 -1.88 23.54
C VAL A 504 -8.86 -1.15 22.31
N PRO A 505 -7.66 -0.54 22.38
CA PRO A 505 -6.99 0.04 21.21
C PRO A 505 -6.58 -1.02 20.18
N SER A 506 -6.18 -2.22 20.63
CA SER A 506 -5.84 -3.33 19.74
C SER A 506 -7.05 -3.79 18.92
N VAL A 507 -8.20 -4.04 19.56
CA VAL A 507 -9.44 -4.44 18.89
C VAL A 507 -9.94 -3.35 17.92
N ALA A 508 -9.84 -2.07 18.29
CA ALA A 508 -10.18 -0.96 17.39
C ALA A 508 -9.25 -0.90 16.16
N SER A 509 -7.93 -1.07 16.37
CA SER A 509 -6.94 -1.08 15.29
C SER A 509 -7.09 -2.32 14.39
N ALA A 510 -7.47 -3.47 14.96
CA ALA A 510 -7.74 -4.71 14.23
C ALA A 510 -8.95 -4.59 13.31
N ALA A 511 -10.02 -3.93 13.77
CA ALA A 511 -11.19 -3.64 12.95
C ALA A 511 -10.84 -2.71 11.77
N ALA A 512 -10.00 -1.70 11.99
CA ALA A 512 -9.51 -0.81 10.93
C ALA A 512 -8.60 -1.53 9.91
N ALA A 513 -7.69 -2.40 10.37
CA ALA A 513 -6.85 -3.22 9.51
C ALA A 513 -7.66 -4.23 8.67
N ALA A 514 -8.63 -4.92 9.28
CA ALA A 514 -9.54 -5.81 8.59
C ALA A 514 -10.42 -5.08 7.55
N GLN A 515 -10.85 -3.86 7.87
CA GLN A 515 -11.61 -3.01 6.94
C GLN A 515 -10.74 -2.52 5.75
N SER A 516 -9.45 -2.24 5.98
CA SER A 516 -8.48 -1.98 4.90
C SER A 516 -8.33 -3.21 3.97
N GLY A 517 -8.12 -4.41 4.54
CA GLY A 517 -8.04 -5.65 3.76
C GLY A 517 -9.32 -5.95 2.96
N ASN A 518 -10.49 -5.73 3.54
CA ASN A 518 -11.78 -5.91 2.86
C ASN A 518 -11.99 -4.89 1.71
N LEU A 519 -11.48 -3.66 1.85
CA LEU A 519 -11.49 -2.69 0.73
C LEU A 519 -10.59 -3.16 -0.41
N LEU A 520 -9.38 -3.65 -0.13
CA LEU A 520 -8.48 -4.21 -1.14
C LEU A 520 -9.11 -5.38 -1.91
N LEU A 521 -9.72 -6.33 -1.19
CA LEU A 521 -10.46 -7.45 -1.80
C LEU A 521 -11.76 -7.03 -2.50
N GLY A 522 -12.27 -5.82 -2.20
CA GLY A 522 -13.46 -5.24 -2.80
C GLY A 522 -13.20 -4.41 -4.07
N MET A 523 -11.95 -4.05 -4.38
CA MET A 523 -11.61 -3.17 -5.50
C MET A 523 -12.00 -3.75 -6.87
N ASP A 524 -11.93 -5.07 -7.04
CA ASP A 524 -12.36 -5.78 -8.27
C ASP A 524 -13.89 -5.72 -8.52
N LYS A 525 -14.69 -5.24 -7.56
CA LYS A 525 -16.17 -5.28 -7.63
C LYS A 525 -16.76 -3.88 -7.76
N VAL A 526 -16.67 -3.34 -8.98
CA VAL A 526 -17.56 -2.27 -9.44
C VAL A 526 -19.01 -2.78 -9.38
N LYS A 527 -19.87 -2.09 -8.62
CA LYS A 527 -21.32 -2.35 -8.50
C LYS A 527 -22.16 -1.25 -9.14
N PHE A 528 -21.60 -0.06 -9.32
CA PHE A 528 -22.26 1.09 -9.92
C PHE A 528 -21.32 1.81 -10.90
N VAL A 529 -21.74 1.85 -12.16
CA VAL A 529 -21.12 2.65 -13.22
C VAL A 529 -21.98 3.88 -13.50
N ALA A 530 -21.39 4.95 -14.01
CA ALA A 530 -22.11 6.12 -14.47
C ALA A 530 -21.57 6.60 -15.83
N GLY A 531 -22.41 7.31 -16.58
CA GLY A 531 -22.04 8.02 -17.80
C GLY A 531 -22.27 9.51 -17.66
N VAL A 532 -21.37 10.34 -18.21
CA VAL A 532 -21.57 11.78 -18.35
C VAL A 532 -21.26 12.27 -19.76
N ASP A 533 -22.14 13.14 -20.25
CA ASP A 533 -22.06 13.83 -21.54
C ASP A 533 -22.41 15.33 -21.35
N VAL A 534 -22.01 16.18 -22.30
CA VAL A 534 -22.29 17.62 -22.31
C VAL A 534 -22.76 18.09 -23.69
N SER A 535 -24.07 18.36 -23.83
CA SER A 535 -24.62 18.99 -25.04
C SER A 535 -24.58 20.52 -24.95
N GLN A 536 -23.94 21.18 -25.91
CA GLN A 536 -23.85 22.64 -26.01
C GLN A 536 -25.02 23.24 -26.80
N CYS A 537 -25.53 24.40 -26.36
CA CYS A 537 -26.61 25.10 -27.03
C CYS A 537 -26.09 25.85 -28.27
N LYS A 538 -26.77 25.71 -29.42
CA LYS A 538 -26.38 26.38 -30.68
C LYS A 538 -26.75 27.85 -30.70
N SER A 539 -27.94 28.20 -30.22
CA SER A 539 -28.43 29.58 -30.17
C SER A 539 -27.76 30.41 -29.08
N GLN A 540 -27.28 29.78 -28.00
CA GLN A 540 -26.61 30.44 -26.88
C GLN A 540 -25.37 29.64 -26.42
N PRO A 541 -24.22 29.74 -27.14
CA PRO A 541 -23.05 28.88 -26.95
C PRO A 541 -22.42 28.85 -25.55
N GLN A 542 -22.72 29.83 -24.69
CA GLN A 542 -22.30 29.84 -23.28
C GLN A 542 -23.01 28.78 -22.42
N PHE A 543 -24.19 28.31 -22.83
CA PHE A 543 -24.97 27.31 -22.11
C PHE A 543 -24.78 25.89 -22.67
N ALA A 544 -24.84 24.93 -21.76
CA ALA A 544 -24.88 23.51 -22.05
C ALA A 544 -25.75 22.75 -21.04
N VAL A 545 -26.17 21.54 -21.39
CA VAL A 545 -26.74 20.57 -20.44
C VAL A 545 -25.71 19.47 -20.18
N VAL A 546 -25.39 19.25 -18.91
CA VAL A 546 -24.66 18.06 -18.44
C VAL A 546 -25.67 17.02 -18.00
N SER A 547 -25.62 15.82 -18.58
CA SER A 547 -26.46 14.69 -18.16
C SER A 547 -25.63 13.61 -17.50
N LEU A 548 -26.07 13.18 -16.31
CA LEU A 548 -25.49 12.10 -15.52
C LEU A 548 -26.49 10.94 -15.43
N VAL A 549 -26.08 9.75 -15.88
CA VAL A 549 -26.84 8.50 -15.74
C VAL A 549 -26.03 7.54 -14.87
N VAL A 550 -26.64 6.92 -13.85
CA VAL A 550 -26.01 5.92 -12.97
C VAL A 550 -26.75 4.59 -13.09
N GLN A 551 -25.99 3.50 -13.26
CA GLN A 551 -26.50 2.14 -13.54
C GLN A 551 -25.84 1.09 -12.62
N THR A 552 -26.52 -0.05 -12.42
CA THR A 552 -25.92 -1.23 -11.78
C THR A 552 -24.81 -1.84 -12.64
N PHE A 553 -23.86 -2.52 -12.01
CA PHE A 553 -22.87 -3.35 -12.68
C PHE A 553 -22.64 -4.68 -11.92
N PRO A 554 -22.61 -5.83 -12.61
CA PRO A 554 -23.09 -6.04 -13.97
C PRO A 554 -24.62 -5.81 -14.10
N GLY A 555 -25.15 -5.83 -15.32
CA GLY A 555 -26.60 -5.79 -15.58
C GLY A 555 -27.22 -4.43 -15.90
N LEU A 556 -26.48 -3.32 -15.77
CA LEU A 556 -26.72 -2.02 -16.42
C LEU A 556 -28.10 -1.36 -16.20
N LYS A 557 -28.86 -1.77 -15.17
CA LYS A 557 -30.14 -1.16 -14.82
C LYS A 557 -29.94 0.26 -14.32
N VAL A 558 -30.59 1.23 -14.95
CA VAL A 558 -30.58 2.64 -14.50
C VAL A 558 -31.17 2.75 -13.09
N LEU A 559 -30.44 3.40 -12.19
CA LEU A 559 -30.83 3.66 -10.80
C LEU A 559 -31.09 5.14 -10.52
N TYR A 560 -30.36 6.02 -11.20
CA TYR A 560 -30.42 7.46 -10.96
C TYR A 560 -30.08 8.22 -12.24
N VAL A 561 -30.74 9.36 -12.44
CA VAL A 561 -30.47 10.26 -13.57
C VAL A 561 -30.65 11.71 -13.13
N ALA A 562 -29.76 12.59 -13.58
CA ALA A 562 -29.89 14.03 -13.40
C ALA A 562 -29.41 14.78 -14.66
N ASP A 563 -30.11 15.85 -15.01
CA ASP A 563 -29.80 16.72 -16.14
C ASP A 563 -29.68 18.17 -15.64
N GLU A 564 -28.54 18.81 -15.88
CA GLU A 564 -28.13 20.07 -15.24
C GLU A 564 -27.74 21.12 -16.29
N VAL A 565 -28.42 22.26 -16.30
CA VAL A 565 -28.00 23.42 -17.11
C VAL A 565 -26.77 24.06 -16.47
N VAL A 566 -25.73 24.26 -17.28
CA VAL A 566 -24.45 24.84 -16.86
C VAL A 566 -23.99 25.94 -17.82
N LEU A 567 -23.25 26.90 -17.27
CA LEU A 567 -22.36 27.74 -18.07
C LEU A 567 -21.04 27.00 -18.31
N LEU A 568 -20.59 26.97 -19.57
CA LEU A 568 -19.31 26.40 -19.98
C LEU A 568 -18.11 27.23 -19.49
N GLY A 569 -16.92 26.61 -19.45
CA GLY A 569 -15.67 27.34 -19.26
C GLY A 569 -15.35 28.24 -20.46
N GLN A 570 -14.59 29.31 -20.25
CA GLN A 570 -14.11 30.17 -21.32
C GLN A 570 -12.76 29.67 -21.87
N PRO A 571 -12.53 29.68 -23.20
CA PRO A 571 -13.49 30.03 -24.25
C PRO A 571 -14.59 28.97 -24.44
N ALA A 572 -15.82 29.42 -24.69
CA ALA A 572 -16.96 28.52 -24.89
C ALA A 572 -16.93 27.74 -26.22
N HIS A 573 -16.12 28.17 -27.21
CA HIS A 573 -15.90 27.42 -28.44
C HIS A 573 -14.96 26.23 -28.22
N TYR A 574 -15.15 25.15 -28.98
CA TYR A 574 -14.29 23.97 -28.90
C TYR A 574 -12.88 24.28 -29.42
N ILE A 575 -11.86 23.94 -28.64
CA ILE A 575 -10.45 23.93 -29.07
C ILE A 575 -9.90 22.51 -28.91
N THR A 576 -9.35 21.96 -29.99
CA THR A 576 -8.78 20.61 -30.03
C THR A 576 -7.70 20.43 -28.95
N GLU A 577 -7.69 19.29 -28.27
CA GLU A 577 -6.86 18.99 -27.08
C GLU A 577 -7.13 19.85 -25.82
N TYR A 578 -8.02 20.85 -25.85
CA TYR A 578 -8.30 21.73 -24.69
C TYR A 578 -9.74 21.59 -24.13
N LEU A 579 -10.50 20.59 -24.58
CA LEU A 579 -11.84 20.23 -24.12
C LEU A 579 -12.01 20.24 -22.58
N ALA A 580 -10.99 19.75 -21.86
CA ALA A 580 -10.98 19.73 -20.39
C ALA A 580 -11.13 21.11 -19.73
N VAL A 581 -10.61 22.17 -20.36
CA VAL A 581 -10.73 23.56 -19.87
C VAL A 581 -12.18 24.04 -19.97
N ARG A 582 -12.87 23.63 -21.04
CA ARG A 582 -14.28 23.99 -21.29
C ARG A 582 -15.24 23.25 -20.36
N GLU A 583 -15.03 21.94 -20.13
CA GLU A 583 -16.09 21.06 -19.60
C GLU A 583 -15.80 20.42 -18.24
N ALA A 584 -14.53 20.20 -17.83
CA ALA A 584 -14.26 19.49 -16.57
C ALA A 584 -14.72 20.28 -15.33
N GLY A 585 -14.74 21.61 -15.41
CA GLY A 585 -15.29 22.49 -14.37
C GLY A 585 -16.82 22.43 -14.29
N PRO A 586 -17.56 22.66 -15.40
CA PRO A 586 -19.01 22.47 -15.47
C PRO A 586 -19.50 21.08 -15.05
N ILE A 587 -18.88 20.00 -15.57
CA ILE A 587 -19.20 18.62 -15.20
C ILE A 587 -19.07 18.40 -13.70
N ARG A 588 -17.97 18.87 -13.09
CA ARG A 588 -17.76 18.79 -11.63
C ARG A 588 -18.89 19.49 -10.87
N ARG A 589 -19.28 20.70 -11.28
CA ARG A 589 -20.36 21.47 -10.62
C ARG A 589 -21.71 20.74 -10.70
N ALA A 590 -22.07 20.19 -11.85
CA ALA A 590 -23.29 19.42 -12.04
C ALA A 590 -23.30 18.16 -11.17
N ILE A 591 -22.27 17.32 -11.26
CA ILE A 591 -22.21 16.05 -10.52
C ILE A 591 -22.18 16.29 -9.00
N CYS A 592 -21.44 17.29 -8.51
CA CYS A 592 -21.38 17.63 -7.07
C CYS A 592 -22.74 18.00 -6.44
N ARG A 593 -23.74 18.45 -7.21
CA ARG A 593 -25.11 18.68 -6.71
C ARG A 593 -25.81 17.36 -6.35
N HIS A 594 -25.48 16.28 -7.04
CA HIS A 594 -26.19 15.00 -7.00
C HIS A 594 -25.48 13.89 -6.23
N LEU A 595 -24.19 14.05 -5.89
CA LEU A 595 -23.41 13.09 -5.08
C LEU A 595 -24.00 12.75 -3.69
N LYS A 596 -24.96 13.54 -3.19
CA LYS A 596 -25.70 13.25 -1.94
C LYS A 596 -26.96 12.41 -2.15
N HIS A 597 -27.45 12.31 -3.39
CA HIS A 597 -28.76 11.76 -3.73
C HIS A 597 -28.67 10.52 -4.64
N CYS A 598 -27.58 10.37 -5.40
CA CYS A 598 -27.33 9.19 -6.23
C CYS A 598 -26.62 8.07 -5.45
N PRO A 599 -26.68 6.80 -5.93
CA PRO A 599 -25.78 5.74 -5.48
C PRO A 599 -24.31 6.15 -5.63
N LYS A 600 -23.41 5.63 -4.79
CA LYS A 600 -21.96 5.93 -4.90
C LYS A 600 -21.42 5.45 -6.25
N ILE A 601 -21.15 6.40 -7.15
CA ILE A 601 -20.46 6.16 -8.41
C ILE A 601 -19.07 5.59 -8.10
N GLN A 602 -18.79 4.37 -8.57
CA GLN A 602 -17.45 3.77 -8.46
C GLN A 602 -16.61 4.02 -9.70
N LEU A 603 -17.24 4.05 -10.88
CA LEU A 603 -16.60 4.31 -12.15
C LEU A 603 -17.45 5.25 -13.00
N LEU A 604 -16.85 6.31 -13.54
CA LEU A 604 -17.51 7.30 -14.39
C LEU A 604 -16.94 7.26 -15.82
N PHE A 605 -17.76 6.82 -16.76
CA PHE A 605 -17.52 6.95 -18.19
C PHE A 605 -17.77 8.40 -18.63
N VAL A 606 -16.80 8.99 -19.31
CA VAL A 606 -16.84 10.38 -19.80
C VAL A 606 -16.67 10.35 -21.31
N ASP A 607 -17.53 11.06 -22.05
CA ASP A 607 -17.35 11.19 -23.51
C ASP A 607 -16.07 11.97 -23.82
N GLY A 608 -15.17 11.36 -24.58
CA GLY A 608 -13.86 11.91 -24.89
C GLY A 608 -12.70 11.18 -24.22
N ASN A 609 -11.49 11.72 -24.38
CA ASN A 609 -10.26 11.00 -24.07
C ASN A 609 -9.87 11.04 -22.58
N GLY A 610 -9.26 9.93 -22.12
CA GLY A 610 -8.50 9.83 -20.88
C GLY A 610 -7.02 10.09 -21.12
N LYS A 611 -6.15 9.13 -20.75
CA LYS A 611 -4.70 9.22 -20.96
C LYS A 611 -4.29 9.20 -22.45
N TRP A 612 -5.17 8.77 -23.37
CA TRP A 612 -4.94 8.88 -24.83
C TRP A 612 -5.12 10.34 -25.31
N HIS A 613 -4.14 11.18 -24.99
CA HIS A 613 -4.16 12.61 -25.26
C HIS A 613 -2.72 13.09 -25.49
N SER A 614 -2.48 14.15 -26.29
CA SER A 614 -1.12 14.64 -26.54
C SER A 614 -0.35 14.96 -25.24
N ARG A 615 -1.07 15.35 -24.19
CA ARG A 615 -0.54 15.66 -22.85
C ARG A 615 -0.62 14.52 -21.83
N GLY A 616 -1.18 13.36 -22.18
CA GLY A 616 -1.41 12.24 -21.25
C GLY A 616 -2.56 12.47 -20.25
N CYS A 617 -3.33 13.55 -20.43
CA CYS A 617 -4.40 13.97 -19.53
C CYS A 617 -5.53 14.64 -20.33
N GLY A 618 -6.53 13.87 -20.76
CA GLY A 618 -7.72 14.35 -21.46
C GLY A 618 -8.87 14.73 -20.52
N LEU A 619 -10.08 14.94 -21.07
CA LEU A 619 -11.27 15.32 -20.29
C LEU A 619 -11.56 14.33 -19.16
N ALA A 620 -11.50 13.02 -19.42
CA ALA A 620 -11.81 12.02 -18.40
C ALA A 620 -10.83 12.05 -17.22
N CYS A 621 -9.54 12.30 -17.47
CA CYS A 621 -8.53 12.47 -16.42
C CYS A 621 -8.82 13.70 -15.55
N HIS A 622 -9.13 14.85 -16.18
CA HIS A 622 -9.47 16.07 -15.47
C HIS A 622 -10.77 15.94 -14.66
N VAL A 623 -11.82 15.32 -15.22
CA VAL A 623 -13.09 15.07 -14.53
C VAL A 623 -12.89 14.14 -13.32
N GLY A 624 -12.14 13.05 -13.50
CA GLY A 624 -11.89 12.08 -12.43
C GLY A 624 -11.06 12.65 -11.28
N TYR A 625 -10.01 13.42 -11.59
CA TYR A 625 -9.24 14.19 -10.61
C TYR A 625 -10.13 15.17 -9.83
N ASN A 626 -10.93 15.97 -10.57
CA ASN A 626 -11.82 16.99 -10.01
C ASN A 626 -12.94 16.44 -9.09
N LEU A 627 -13.31 15.16 -9.25
CA LEU A 627 -14.35 14.49 -8.47
C LEU A 627 -13.80 13.48 -7.46
N ASN A 628 -12.52 13.13 -7.55
CA ASN A 628 -11.90 11.98 -6.87
C ASN A 628 -12.67 10.66 -7.10
N VAL A 629 -13.07 10.42 -8.36
CA VAL A 629 -13.80 9.23 -8.82
C VAL A 629 -13.02 8.61 -9.98
N SER A 630 -12.89 7.30 -10.01
CA SER A 630 -12.25 6.58 -11.13
C SER A 630 -12.99 6.88 -12.43
N THR A 631 -12.26 7.15 -13.51
CA THR A 631 -12.85 7.50 -14.81
C THR A 631 -12.30 6.69 -15.96
N VAL A 632 -13.14 6.46 -16.95
CA VAL A 632 -12.76 5.94 -18.27
C VAL A 632 -13.15 6.98 -19.31
N GLY A 633 -12.22 7.34 -20.19
CA GLY A 633 -12.55 8.13 -21.37
C GLY A 633 -12.97 7.21 -22.50
N MET A 634 -14.19 7.37 -23.03
CA MET A 634 -14.63 6.71 -24.25
C MET A 634 -14.90 7.79 -25.29
N ALA A 635 -14.01 7.95 -26.28
CA ALA A 635 -14.20 8.88 -27.36
C ALA A 635 -14.94 8.24 -28.54
N LYS A 636 -15.92 8.95 -29.09
CA LYS A 636 -16.63 8.59 -30.35
C LYS A 636 -15.74 8.68 -31.61
N ASN A 637 -14.59 9.34 -31.53
CA ASN A 637 -13.68 9.58 -32.65
C ASN A 637 -12.23 9.28 -32.24
N PHE A 638 -11.43 8.70 -33.13
CA PHE A 638 -10.00 8.52 -32.90
C PHE A 638 -9.28 9.88 -32.78
N ALA A 639 -8.33 10.00 -31.87
CA ALA A 639 -7.47 11.17 -31.72
C ALA A 639 -6.05 10.86 -32.21
N PRO A 640 -5.58 11.43 -33.35
CA PRO A 640 -4.21 11.27 -33.83
C PRO A 640 -3.14 11.99 -33.01
N ALA A 641 -3.52 13.00 -32.23
CA ALA A 641 -2.59 13.90 -31.53
C ALA A 641 -1.56 13.25 -30.58
N PRO A 642 -1.82 12.08 -29.94
CA PRO A 642 -0.79 11.37 -29.18
C PRO A 642 0.35 10.81 -30.06
N LEU A 643 0.05 10.35 -31.29
CA LEU A 643 1.04 9.75 -32.20
C LEU A 643 2.15 10.73 -32.59
N LEU A 644 1.86 12.04 -32.55
CA LEU A 644 2.83 13.14 -32.74
C LEU A 644 4.04 13.08 -31.79
N LYS A 645 3.96 12.31 -30.69
CA LYS A 645 5.09 12.08 -29.77
C LYS A 645 6.07 11.00 -30.23
N LEU A 646 5.63 10.07 -31.09
CA LEU A 646 6.43 8.91 -31.50
C LEU A 646 7.40 9.20 -32.66
N GLY A 647 7.54 10.47 -33.08
CA GLY A 647 8.36 10.83 -34.24
C GLY A 647 7.80 10.36 -35.59
N GLN A 648 6.58 9.83 -35.63
CA GLN A 648 5.89 9.34 -36.84
C GLN A 648 5.32 10.50 -37.69
N LEU A 649 6.19 11.44 -38.07
CA LEU A 649 5.90 12.53 -38.99
C LEU A 649 7.11 12.72 -39.95
N PRO A 650 6.86 13.07 -41.22
CA PRO A 650 7.87 13.75 -42.04
C PRO A 650 8.34 15.02 -41.32
N VAL A 651 9.65 15.28 -41.34
CA VAL A 651 10.31 16.35 -40.55
C VAL A 651 9.67 17.73 -40.78
N GLU A 652 9.21 17.98 -42.00
CA GLU A 652 8.50 19.18 -42.46
C GLU A 652 7.30 19.57 -41.60
N LEU A 653 6.52 18.60 -41.10
CA LEU A 653 5.32 18.83 -40.29
C LEU A 653 5.61 19.12 -38.81
N VAL A 654 6.85 18.93 -38.35
CA VAL A 654 7.24 19.28 -36.98
C VAL A 654 7.47 20.79 -36.84
N ALA A 655 7.93 21.45 -37.90
CA ALA A 655 8.15 22.90 -37.93
C ALA A 655 6.84 23.72 -37.97
N SER A 656 5.78 23.21 -38.62
CA SER A 656 4.54 23.97 -38.83
C SER A 656 3.59 24.03 -37.62
N LYS A 657 4.00 23.50 -36.46
CA LYS A 657 3.18 23.35 -35.25
C LYS A 657 2.67 24.66 -34.63
N ASN A 658 3.27 25.79 -35.01
CA ASN A 658 2.90 27.15 -34.58
C ASN A 658 2.12 27.94 -35.66
N ALA A 659 1.86 27.36 -36.82
CA ALA A 659 1.24 28.03 -37.97
C ALA A 659 -0.01 27.29 -38.43
N ASP A 660 -0.95 28.02 -39.05
CA ASP A 660 -2.27 27.48 -39.44
C ASP A 660 -2.22 26.66 -40.74
N SER A 661 -1.29 25.70 -40.78
CA SER A 661 -0.92 24.95 -41.97
C SER A 661 -2.01 23.95 -42.39
N GLU A 662 -2.51 24.12 -43.62
CA GLU A 662 -3.48 23.23 -44.24
C GLU A 662 -3.00 21.77 -44.27
N ASN A 663 -1.68 21.56 -44.38
CA ASN A 663 -1.03 20.25 -44.36
C ASN A 663 -1.23 19.50 -43.02
N TYR A 664 -1.20 20.19 -41.87
CA TYR A 664 -1.53 19.55 -40.59
C TYR A 664 -3.02 19.16 -40.53
N ARG A 665 -3.91 20.02 -41.03
CA ARG A 665 -5.36 19.73 -41.11
C ARG A 665 -5.64 18.53 -42.04
N LYS A 666 -4.92 18.41 -43.17
CA LYS A 666 -4.98 17.25 -44.09
C LYS A 666 -4.44 15.98 -43.44
N TRP A 667 -3.24 16.02 -42.84
CA TRP A 667 -2.65 14.88 -42.14
C TRP A 667 -3.56 14.37 -41.02
N PHE A 668 -4.07 15.26 -40.16
CA PHE A 668 -4.95 14.90 -39.03
C PHE A 668 -6.20 14.16 -39.52
N LYS A 669 -6.88 14.68 -40.56
CA LYS A 669 -8.04 14.02 -41.17
C LYS A 669 -7.69 12.67 -41.76
N SER A 670 -6.63 12.57 -42.57
CA SER A 670 -6.24 11.29 -43.19
C SER A 670 -5.87 10.21 -42.17
N THR A 671 -5.12 10.57 -41.12
CA THR A 671 -4.75 9.65 -40.04
C THR A 671 -5.96 9.22 -39.22
N GLN A 672 -6.92 10.13 -38.98
CA GLN A 672 -8.18 9.81 -38.31
C GLN A 672 -9.05 8.84 -39.15
N SER A 673 -9.22 9.11 -40.44
CA SER A 673 -9.95 8.22 -41.37
C SER A 673 -9.28 6.85 -41.53
N ASN A 674 -7.94 6.80 -41.62
CA ASN A 674 -7.21 5.54 -41.73
C ASN A 674 -7.31 4.70 -40.45
N ALA A 675 -7.24 5.34 -39.27
CA ALA A 675 -7.41 4.65 -37.98
C ALA A 675 -8.85 4.14 -37.79
N LEU A 676 -9.86 4.91 -38.20
CA LEU A 676 -11.26 4.46 -38.23
C LEU A 676 -11.46 3.28 -39.18
N LYS A 677 -10.94 3.35 -40.41
CA LYS A 677 -11.06 2.25 -41.37
C LYS A 677 -10.33 0.99 -40.90
N LEU A 678 -9.12 1.10 -40.36
CA LEU A 678 -8.39 -0.03 -39.78
C LEU A 678 -9.14 -0.65 -38.59
N ALA A 679 -9.71 0.19 -37.73
CA ALA A 679 -10.57 -0.25 -36.63
C ALA A 679 -11.79 -1.01 -37.15
N GLU A 680 -12.51 -0.47 -38.14
CA GLU A 680 -13.65 -1.13 -38.78
C GLU A 680 -13.27 -2.46 -39.46
N ASP A 681 -12.15 -2.50 -40.18
CA ASP A 681 -11.72 -3.69 -40.93
C ASP A 681 -11.26 -4.83 -40.00
N GLN A 682 -10.55 -4.52 -38.90
CA GLN A 682 -10.29 -5.50 -37.84
C GLN A 682 -11.60 -5.95 -37.17
N CYS A 683 -12.50 -5.00 -36.87
CA CYS A 683 -13.82 -5.24 -36.29
C CYS A 683 -14.73 -6.17 -37.11
N LYS A 684 -14.61 -6.20 -38.45
CA LYS A 684 -15.41 -7.06 -39.33
C LYS A 684 -15.05 -8.55 -39.21
N THR A 685 -13.90 -8.90 -38.64
CA THR A 685 -13.43 -10.29 -38.51
C THR A 685 -13.97 -11.04 -37.28
N VAL A 686 -14.77 -10.37 -36.41
CA VAL A 686 -15.21 -10.93 -35.13
C VAL A 686 -16.74 -10.79 -34.96
N ASN A 687 -17.41 -11.93 -34.76
CA ASN A 687 -18.83 -11.98 -34.39
C ASN A 687 -19.03 -11.51 -32.94
N GLY A 688 -20.01 -10.65 -32.72
CA GLY A 688 -20.28 -10.02 -31.42
C GLY A 688 -19.38 -8.82 -31.11
N SER A 689 -19.35 -8.43 -29.84
CA SER A 689 -18.61 -7.27 -29.35
C SER A 689 -17.11 -7.57 -29.27
N ALA A 690 -16.28 -6.70 -29.86
CA ALA A 690 -14.86 -6.94 -30.07
C ALA A 690 -13.98 -5.89 -29.37
N MET A 691 -12.75 -6.27 -29.04
CA MET A 691 -11.73 -5.40 -28.44
C MET A 691 -10.37 -5.60 -29.13
N PHE A 692 -9.77 -4.52 -29.63
CA PHE A 692 -8.40 -4.49 -30.13
C PHE A 692 -7.59 -3.48 -29.32
N VAL A 693 -6.38 -3.85 -28.88
CA VAL A 693 -5.54 -2.97 -28.06
C VAL A 693 -4.33 -2.49 -28.85
N MET A 694 -4.17 -1.17 -29.00
CA MET A 694 -2.93 -0.56 -29.47
C MET A 694 -1.89 -0.59 -28.34
N GLN A 695 -1.23 -1.73 -28.14
CA GLN A 695 -0.12 -1.85 -27.18
C GLN A 695 1.15 -1.18 -27.72
N ASN A 696 1.80 -0.34 -26.92
CA ASN A 696 3.10 0.24 -27.28
C ASN A 696 4.26 -0.59 -26.69
N ALA A 697 5.12 -1.12 -27.57
CA ALA A 697 6.30 -1.90 -27.17
C ALA A 697 7.30 -1.11 -26.30
N ASP A 698 7.44 0.21 -26.55
CA ASP A 698 8.50 1.05 -25.97
C ASP A 698 8.02 1.95 -24.81
N GLN A 699 6.78 1.77 -24.32
CA GLN A 699 6.17 2.51 -23.19
C GLN A 699 6.10 4.04 -23.34
N GLN A 700 6.42 4.61 -24.51
CA GLN A 700 6.39 6.07 -24.74
C GLN A 700 4.98 6.67 -24.93
N LEU A 701 3.96 5.81 -25.02
CA LEU A 701 2.55 6.17 -25.23
C LEU A 701 1.67 5.32 -24.32
N HIS A 702 0.53 5.86 -23.88
CA HIS A 702 -0.48 5.11 -23.15
C HIS A 702 -1.29 4.22 -24.10
N ASP A 703 -1.78 3.09 -23.62
CA ASP A 703 -2.57 2.14 -24.41
C ASP A 703 -3.98 2.67 -24.73
N LEU A 704 -4.54 2.15 -25.83
CA LEU A 704 -5.90 2.44 -26.30
C LEU A 704 -6.62 1.14 -26.66
N ALA A 705 -7.85 0.96 -26.18
CA ALA A 705 -8.74 -0.09 -26.61
C ALA A 705 -9.71 0.45 -27.66
N ILE A 706 -9.79 -0.22 -28.79
CA ILE A 706 -10.80 -0.02 -29.83
C ILE A 706 -11.90 -1.03 -29.56
N LEU A 707 -13.10 -0.56 -29.20
CA LEU A 707 -14.22 -1.43 -28.83
C LEU A 707 -15.36 -1.34 -29.85
N ARG A 708 -16.01 -2.48 -30.13
CA ARG A 708 -17.17 -2.59 -31.01
C ARG A 708 -18.40 -3.12 -30.25
N SER A 709 -19.55 -2.52 -30.48
CA SER A 709 -20.85 -3.05 -30.08
C SER A 709 -21.31 -4.16 -31.03
N SER A 710 -22.07 -5.14 -30.52
CA SER A 710 -22.80 -6.09 -31.36
C SER A 710 -23.78 -5.38 -32.33
N THR A 711 -24.28 -4.19 -31.94
CA THR A 711 -25.31 -3.40 -32.64
C THR A 711 -24.76 -2.25 -33.52
N SER A 712 -23.45 -2.05 -33.58
CA SER A 712 -22.84 -0.91 -34.31
C SER A 712 -21.57 -1.33 -35.06
N HIS A 713 -21.38 -0.73 -36.24
CA HIS A 713 -20.12 -0.79 -36.98
C HIS A 713 -19.14 0.34 -36.59
N VAL A 714 -19.63 1.44 -36.00
CA VAL A 714 -18.79 2.54 -35.53
C VAL A 714 -18.09 2.14 -34.22
N PRO A 715 -16.75 2.16 -34.15
CA PRO A 715 -15.99 1.80 -32.96
C PRO A 715 -15.94 2.93 -31.92
N LEU A 716 -15.68 2.58 -30.67
CA LEU A 716 -15.38 3.51 -29.57
C LEU A 716 -13.93 3.39 -29.13
N PHE A 717 -13.29 4.53 -28.84
CA PHE A 717 -11.87 4.61 -28.50
C PHE A 717 -11.72 4.85 -27.00
N VAL A 718 -11.30 3.81 -26.29
CA VAL A 718 -11.36 3.71 -24.82
C VAL A 718 -9.97 3.79 -24.21
N SER A 719 -9.80 4.70 -23.24
CA SER A 719 -8.55 4.88 -22.50
C SER A 719 -8.81 5.11 -21.01
N SER A 720 -7.93 4.62 -20.14
CA SER A 720 -8.00 4.89 -18.69
C SER A 720 -7.98 6.40 -18.44
N GLY A 721 -8.87 6.91 -17.60
CA GLY A 721 -8.89 8.31 -17.18
C GLY A 721 -8.06 8.51 -15.91
N TRP A 722 -8.75 8.58 -14.77
CA TRP A 722 -8.20 8.70 -13.42
C TRP A 722 -8.42 7.41 -12.64
N ALA A 723 -7.48 7.07 -11.74
CA ALA A 723 -7.60 6.01 -10.73
C ALA A 723 -8.18 4.66 -11.24
N ILE A 724 -7.61 4.11 -12.33
CA ILE A 724 -7.95 2.79 -12.89
C ILE A 724 -6.82 2.26 -13.82
N GLU A 725 -6.51 0.95 -13.77
CA GLU A 725 -5.64 0.27 -14.74
C GLU A 725 -6.32 0.19 -16.12
N PHE A 726 -5.54 0.25 -17.21
CA PHE A 726 -6.07 0.18 -18.57
C PHE A 726 -6.87 -1.11 -18.84
N ASP A 727 -6.35 -2.28 -18.44
CA ASP A 727 -6.99 -3.58 -18.65
C ASP A 727 -8.40 -3.63 -18.03
N LEU A 728 -8.52 -3.13 -16.79
CA LEU A 728 -9.80 -3.07 -16.08
C LEU A 728 -10.77 -2.06 -16.73
N ALA A 729 -10.27 -0.88 -17.11
CA ALA A 729 -11.07 0.13 -17.82
C ALA A 729 -11.62 -0.39 -19.16
N ALA A 730 -10.78 -1.05 -19.96
CA ALA A 730 -11.16 -1.63 -21.24
C ALA A 730 -12.16 -2.79 -21.08
N LYS A 731 -11.94 -3.67 -20.09
CA LYS A 731 -12.86 -4.79 -19.81
C LYS A 731 -14.26 -4.29 -19.40
N ILE A 732 -14.35 -3.37 -18.44
CA ILE A 732 -15.66 -2.86 -17.98
C ILE A 732 -16.33 -2.06 -19.11
N ALA A 733 -15.57 -1.31 -19.91
CA ALA A 733 -16.11 -0.62 -21.09
C ALA A 733 -16.67 -1.59 -22.15
N LEU A 734 -16.06 -2.77 -22.34
CA LEU A 734 -16.56 -3.82 -23.22
C LEU A 734 -17.83 -4.48 -22.65
N GLU A 735 -17.86 -4.80 -21.35
CA GLU A 735 -19.08 -5.30 -20.68
C GLU A 735 -20.22 -4.27 -20.70
N CYS A 736 -19.92 -2.97 -20.78
CA CYS A 736 -20.90 -1.89 -20.92
C CYS A 736 -21.38 -1.60 -22.36
N ILE A 737 -20.71 -2.08 -23.41
CA ILE A 737 -20.75 -1.38 -24.71
C ILE A 737 -22.13 -1.34 -25.39
N ASP A 738 -22.92 -2.42 -25.27
CA ASP A 738 -24.23 -2.54 -25.92
C ASP A 738 -25.34 -1.75 -25.20
N GLN A 739 -25.11 -1.35 -23.94
CA GLN A 739 -25.97 -0.44 -23.17
C GLN A 739 -25.15 0.70 -22.54
N ASN A 740 -24.26 1.28 -23.35
CA ASN A 740 -23.23 2.23 -22.90
C ASN A 740 -23.83 3.43 -22.12
N PRO A 741 -23.40 3.67 -20.85
CA PRO A 741 -23.85 4.80 -20.04
C PRO A 741 -23.72 6.17 -20.73
N ILE A 742 -22.68 6.40 -21.54
CA ILE A 742 -22.50 7.65 -22.31
C ILE A 742 -23.61 7.83 -23.35
N ARG A 743 -24.07 6.76 -24.01
CA ARG A 743 -25.15 6.85 -25.01
C ARG A 743 -26.47 7.28 -24.38
N LEU A 744 -26.72 6.88 -23.13
CA LEU A 744 -27.89 7.30 -22.37
C LEU A 744 -27.78 8.79 -21.96
N SER A 745 -26.60 9.22 -21.48
CA SER A 745 -26.37 10.63 -21.14
C SER A 745 -26.42 11.55 -22.37
N ASP A 746 -25.83 11.17 -23.50
CA ASP A 746 -25.83 11.90 -24.77
C ASP A 746 -27.23 12.05 -25.38
N LEU A 747 -28.08 11.02 -25.26
CA LEU A 747 -29.47 11.13 -25.66
C LEU A 747 -30.22 12.14 -24.79
N ARG A 748 -30.03 12.09 -23.46
CA ARG A 748 -30.72 12.98 -22.52
C ARG A 748 -30.25 14.42 -22.57
N SER A 749 -28.94 14.66 -22.69
CA SER A 749 -28.38 16.01 -22.73
C SER A 749 -28.96 16.78 -23.92
N ARG A 750 -29.10 16.12 -25.08
CA ARG A 750 -29.75 16.65 -26.28
C ARG A 750 -31.25 16.86 -26.10
N THR A 751 -32.00 15.86 -25.63
CA THR A 751 -33.45 16.00 -25.42
C THR A 751 -33.76 17.14 -24.45
N LYS A 752 -33.04 17.21 -23.32
CA LYS A 752 -33.23 18.27 -22.32
C LYS A 752 -32.80 19.65 -22.83
N LEU A 753 -31.77 19.71 -23.68
CA LEU A 753 -31.37 20.96 -24.33
C LEU A 753 -32.43 21.46 -25.31
N HIS A 754 -32.97 20.58 -26.15
CA HIS A 754 -34.06 20.91 -27.09
C HIS A 754 -35.32 21.37 -26.35
N GLU A 755 -35.68 20.72 -25.23
CA GLU A 755 -36.80 21.13 -24.37
C GLU A 755 -36.67 22.54 -23.77
N LEU A 756 -35.44 23.04 -23.60
CA LEU A 756 -35.15 24.29 -22.86
C LEU A 756 -34.71 25.47 -23.76
N PHE A 757 -34.16 25.20 -24.94
CA PHE A 757 -33.52 26.21 -25.80
C PHE A 757 -33.92 26.15 -27.28
N GLU A 758 -34.64 25.11 -27.72
CA GLU A 758 -35.00 24.88 -29.13
C GLU A 758 -36.51 24.53 -29.26
N ARG A 759 -37.36 25.15 -28.43
CA ARG A 759 -38.84 25.11 -28.48
C ARG A 759 -39.41 26.49 -28.79
#